data_AF-A0AAF6BZS3-F1
#
_entry.id   AF-A0AAF6BZS3-F1
#
_cell.length_a   1.000
_cell.length_b   1.000
_cell.length_c   1.000
_cell.angle_alpha   90.00
_cell.angle_beta   90.00
_cell.angle_gamma   90.00
#
_symmetry.space_group_name_H-M   'P 1'
#
loop_
_entity.id
_entity.type
_entity.pdbx_description
1 polymer ?
#
loop_
_entity_poly.entity_id
_entity_poly.type
_entity_poly.pdbx_seq_one_letter_code
_entity_poly.pdbx_strand_id
1 'polypeptide(L)'
;MKNGLIVKIWINSNFPVRLYKHTSGIRCLDLSAKRTCLAIVDESASVIVYDLQTKEVTFDEKFASSVAWNTEMEAMLCYSGSGKLNIKTADFPVHRQKLQGYVVGFQGSKIFCLHHLAMQTIEVPQSTSMRHYVQKKQYEDAYRVACLGVTELDWRMLATKALIGQAWEVARAGFIRIRDVRFLELIHKLQKLNQSQMPCLDAIVLAYQGKYDEAAKAYVEAGQVERAMEMYSDLRMFDKAKALAEDNEHISEVVGKASVQEIIERQAQWTEETQDHETAADMYIAAAQLDKALAILAEHGPASKLIEVARRLKKTDTKELKLCASLMRKGGQTAHALETYIKLGDFRSILSLHVELEQWDDAFAMETLHPELQGMVSLPYAEWLVQNDRFEEARVSYRQAERPDLSEALLKKLIENAVKERRFKAAAHTCWSLAVEIMEGVVKGARDDPRGGQGKRILDSYVFIERAEIYYAYSFIHQFRSDPFRTSTPESLFHIARFLVARIRTQPPDGVSLVNILMTLAKQAEELGCYKVARHAYGLLQGYRIPTTWVKKVEIATMRARGRAGSQHDGHLSMDNPFCYCCSSPFPLTSSASEDACNICSQPVFRSFLTFEQLPVVEFVLEDGISHEEALQLLAAKQTTRHTSFDGFEGQPTFVPGATKKTVFGDMAEMATLLGQGLMRISKATLSKIPKSQVIVQKFNLGLPQPRYFLVVDSEYNVTQCPSCSHFFEEEEWDLFHLQEEVCPFCQGSPAAPCAAELAGAIYSNESTLSRTVHSHDSASNDTTRSKTDPQDEGWNTPSTCTSVRAQSGSCMPAAGNGNSVPSKNCDAIGKRLANKKSQLKSTNGDLSGGPPKQTDDASTLHTRLTKTTVAKSSNHHSPGVHEVQEEEQLLRRLGKH
;
A
#
# COMPACT_ATOMS: atom_id res chain seq x y z
N MET A 1 9.54 48.69 98.93
CA MET A 1 9.04 49.21 100.23
C MET A 1 8.61 50.68 100.07
N LYS A 2 7.84 51.26 101.02
CA LYS A 2 7.43 52.69 100.97
C LYS A 2 8.62 53.69 101.00
N ASN A 3 9.77 53.28 101.53
CA ASN A 3 11.01 54.06 101.56
C ASN A 3 11.91 53.86 100.30
N GLY A 4 11.35 53.37 99.20
CA GLY A 4 12.06 53.08 97.94
C GLY A 4 13.06 51.92 98.00
N LEU A 5 13.23 51.24 99.13
CA LEU A 5 14.21 50.16 99.27
C LEU A 5 13.73 48.86 98.60
N ILE A 6 14.64 48.24 97.83
CA ILE A 6 14.45 46.98 97.11
C ILE A 6 15.50 45.98 97.61
N VAL A 7 15.04 44.82 98.06
CA VAL A 7 15.89 43.76 98.61
C VAL A 7 15.57 42.41 97.95
N LYS A 8 16.60 41.58 97.77
CA LYS A 8 16.50 40.17 97.43
C LYS A 8 16.58 39.36 98.71
N ILE A 9 15.56 38.55 98.96
CA ILE A 9 15.51 37.60 100.07
C ILE A 9 15.76 36.20 99.48
N TRP A 10 16.66 35.44 100.08
CA TRP A 10 16.84 34.03 99.75
C TRP A 10 16.13 33.20 100.81
N ILE A 11 15.40 32.16 100.40
CA ILE A 11 14.64 31.29 101.34
C ILE A 11 15.58 30.67 102.40
N ASN A 12 16.84 30.45 102.05
CA ASN A 12 17.85 29.83 102.91
C ASN A 12 18.77 30.84 103.63
N SER A 13 18.44 32.14 103.63
CA SER A 13 19.24 33.17 104.32
C SER A 13 18.37 34.16 105.09
N ASN A 14 18.69 34.34 106.37
CA ASN A 14 17.96 35.25 107.26
C ASN A 14 18.25 36.75 106.98
N PHE A 15 19.16 37.06 106.04
CA PHE A 15 19.58 38.44 105.75
C PHE A 15 19.14 38.91 104.35
N PRO A 16 18.35 40.00 104.24
CA PRO A 16 17.95 40.57 102.96
C PRO A 16 19.11 41.31 102.28
N VAL A 17 19.41 40.95 101.04
CA VAL A 17 20.46 41.62 100.24
C VAL A 17 19.88 42.82 99.52
N ARG A 18 20.40 44.03 99.75
CA ARG A 18 19.96 45.25 99.05
C ARG A 18 20.33 45.20 97.57
N LEU A 19 19.33 45.26 96.68
CA LEU A 19 19.53 45.37 95.24
C LEU A 19 19.67 46.84 94.83
N TYR A 20 18.68 47.66 95.18
CA TYR A 20 18.61 49.07 94.80
C TYR A 20 17.84 49.88 95.85
N LYS A 21 17.96 51.22 95.83
CA LYS A 21 17.10 52.11 96.60
C LYS A 21 16.64 53.25 95.68
N HIS A 22 15.38 53.21 95.32
CA HIS A 22 14.71 54.28 94.59
C HIS A 22 14.41 55.47 95.53
N THR A 23 14.12 56.64 94.95
CA THR A 23 13.89 57.89 95.70
C THR A 23 12.50 57.98 96.32
N SER A 24 11.47 57.49 95.62
CA SER A 24 10.07 57.47 96.04
C SER A 24 9.61 56.06 96.44
N GLY A 25 8.39 55.93 96.98
CA GLY A 25 7.78 54.64 97.25
C GLY A 25 7.51 53.84 95.97
N ILE A 26 7.60 52.51 96.07
CA ILE A 26 7.43 51.61 94.92
C ILE A 26 6.09 50.90 95.03
N ARG A 27 5.25 51.02 93.98
CA ARG A 27 3.93 50.38 93.88
C ARG A 27 4.05 48.91 93.49
N CYS A 28 4.83 48.63 92.45
CA CYS A 28 5.18 47.28 92.01
C CYS A 28 6.56 47.28 91.37
N LEU A 29 7.15 46.09 91.25
CA LEU A 29 8.44 45.85 90.63
C LEU A 29 8.45 44.46 90.02
N ASP A 30 9.26 44.26 88.98
CA ASP A 30 9.50 42.96 88.38
C ASP A 30 10.94 42.83 87.85
N LEU A 31 11.44 41.61 87.76
CA LEU A 31 12.79 41.27 87.33
C LEU A 31 12.77 40.54 85.98
N SER A 32 13.65 40.98 85.08
CA SER A 32 13.91 40.28 83.81
C SER A 32 14.27 38.80 84.01
N ALA A 33 14.02 37.97 82.99
CA ALA A 33 14.22 36.52 83.06
C ALA A 33 15.63 36.08 83.53
N LYS A 34 16.69 36.77 83.08
CA LYS A 34 18.08 36.52 83.53
C LYS A 34 18.46 37.26 84.83
N ARG A 35 17.56 38.08 85.38
CA ARG A 35 17.75 38.93 86.58
C ARG A 35 18.89 39.95 86.42
N THR A 36 19.00 40.49 85.20
CA THR A 36 19.95 41.52 84.76
C THR A 36 19.33 42.91 84.90
N CYS A 37 18.12 43.10 84.36
CA CYS A 37 17.33 44.32 84.50
C CYS A 37 16.22 44.19 85.54
N LEU A 38 15.91 45.31 86.20
CA LEU A 38 14.85 45.51 87.20
C LEU A 38 13.92 46.63 86.74
N ALA A 39 12.63 46.33 86.55
CA ALA A 39 11.62 47.33 86.26
C ALA A 39 10.84 47.67 87.53
N ILE A 40 10.53 48.95 87.74
CA ILE A 40 9.71 49.43 88.85
C ILE A 40 8.61 50.36 88.34
N VAL A 41 7.49 50.43 89.07
CA VAL A 41 6.54 51.54 88.99
C VAL A 41 6.50 52.25 90.33
N ASP A 42 6.73 53.56 90.30
CA ASP A 42 6.86 54.38 91.49
C ASP A 42 5.53 55.02 91.95
N GLU A 43 5.55 55.73 93.07
CA GLU A 43 4.38 56.47 93.60
C GLU A 43 3.98 57.66 92.71
N SER A 44 4.90 58.18 91.88
CA SER A 44 4.66 59.22 90.86
C SER A 44 3.90 58.70 89.62
N ALA A 45 3.67 57.38 89.52
CA ALA A 45 3.17 56.70 88.33
C ALA A 45 4.15 56.77 87.13
N SER A 46 5.45 56.67 87.36
CA SER A 46 6.48 56.48 86.34
C SER A 46 6.95 55.02 86.33
N VAL A 47 7.14 54.43 85.15
CA VAL A 47 7.85 53.14 84.97
C VAL A 47 9.32 53.44 84.69
N ILE A 48 10.21 52.85 85.48
CA ILE A 48 11.66 53.05 85.34
C ILE A 48 12.33 51.68 85.33
N VAL A 49 13.24 51.47 84.37
CA VAL A 49 14.05 50.26 84.25
C VAL A 49 15.50 50.57 84.58
N TYR A 50 16.06 49.79 85.49
CA TYR A 50 17.46 49.81 85.87
C TYR A 50 18.18 48.55 85.38
N ASP A 51 19.39 48.70 84.86
CA ASP A 51 20.34 47.59 84.80
C ASP A 51 20.96 47.39 86.20
N LEU A 52 20.96 46.16 86.71
CA LEU A 52 21.48 45.84 88.05
C LEU A 52 23.01 45.80 88.11
N GLN A 53 23.70 45.67 86.96
CA GLN A 53 25.16 45.70 86.89
C GLN A 53 25.68 47.15 86.91
N THR A 54 25.23 47.97 85.96
CA THR A 54 25.67 49.38 85.82
C THR A 54 24.97 50.33 86.79
N LYS A 55 23.74 49.99 87.24
CA LYS A 55 22.83 50.83 88.05
C LYS A 55 22.28 52.06 87.31
N GLU A 56 22.45 52.10 85.98
CA GLU A 56 21.94 53.15 85.12
C GLU A 56 20.47 52.91 84.74
N VAL A 57 19.76 53.99 84.36
CA VAL A 57 18.39 53.93 83.86
C VAL A 57 18.42 53.65 82.36
N THR A 58 17.84 52.52 81.93
CA THR A 58 17.76 52.13 80.52
C THR A 58 16.44 52.53 79.86
N PHE A 59 15.39 52.79 80.64
CA PHE A 59 14.07 53.22 80.17
C PHE A 59 13.31 53.97 81.27
N ASP A 60 12.63 55.06 80.92
CA ASP A 60 11.74 55.85 81.79
C ASP A 60 10.52 56.28 80.97
N GLU A 61 9.31 56.04 81.48
CA GLU A 61 8.07 56.59 80.91
C GLU A 61 7.00 56.88 81.98
N LYS A 62 6.23 57.95 81.78
CA LYS A 62 5.21 58.43 82.73
C LYS A 62 3.84 57.77 82.53
N PHE A 63 2.98 57.93 83.53
CA PHE A 63 1.58 57.47 83.61
C PHE A 63 1.39 55.94 83.72
N ALA A 64 2.41 55.20 84.14
CA ALA A 64 2.35 53.77 84.41
C ALA A 64 1.71 53.45 85.78
N SER A 65 0.98 52.33 85.85
CA SER A 65 0.34 51.83 87.07
C SER A 65 0.82 50.44 87.47
N SER A 66 1.25 49.61 86.51
CA SER A 66 1.80 48.27 86.75
C SER A 66 2.75 47.84 85.62
N VAL A 67 3.76 47.01 85.92
CA VAL A 67 4.78 46.52 84.98
C VAL A 67 5.04 45.02 85.16
N ALA A 68 5.32 44.32 84.07
CA ALA A 68 5.82 42.94 84.07
C ALA A 68 6.80 42.69 82.91
N TRP A 69 7.82 41.87 83.16
CA TRP A 69 8.75 41.35 82.16
C TRP A 69 8.19 40.11 81.46
N ASN A 70 8.58 39.91 80.21
CA ASN A 70 8.34 38.66 79.53
C ASN A 70 9.28 37.57 80.09
N THR A 71 8.70 36.46 80.57
CA THR A 71 9.47 35.34 81.13
C THR A 71 10.35 34.61 80.12
N GLU A 72 10.01 34.68 78.83
CA GLU A 72 10.72 33.98 77.74
C GLU A 72 11.70 34.89 77.00
N MET A 73 11.42 36.21 76.95
CA MET A 73 12.22 37.16 76.17
C MET A 73 12.73 38.33 77.03
N GLU A 74 13.98 38.23 77.48
CA GLU A 74 14.65 39.15 78.40
C GLU A 74 14.54 40.64 78.02
N ALA A 75 14.61 40.98 76.73
CA ALA A 75 14.56 42.36 76.25
C ALA A 75 13.13 42.92 76.09
N MET A 76 12.10 42.21 76.56
CA MET A 76 10.69 42.55 76.34
C MET A 76 9.95 42.72 77.67
N LEU A 77 9.29 43.87 77.84
CA LEU A 77 8.44 44.17 78.99
C LEU A 77 7.12 44.78 78.53
N CYS A 78 6.13 44.76 79.42
CA CYS A 78 4.88 45.49 79.23
C CYS A 78 4.48 46.21 80.53
N TYR A 79 3.81 47.35 80.37
CA TYR A 79 3.26 48.11 81.49
C TYR A 79 1.92 48.71 81.09
N SER A 80 0.95 48.71 82.01
CA SER A 80 -0.33 49.40 81.81
C SER A 80 -0.37 50.73 82.56
N GLY A 81 -1.20 51.64 82.06
CA GLY A 81 -1.31 52.99 82.57
C GLY A 81 -2.25 53.85 81.73
N SER A 82 -2.99 54.78 82.34
CA SER A 82 -3.94 55.69 81.64
C SER A 82 -4.98 55.00 80.72
N GLY A 83 -5.39 53.76 81.03
CA GLY A 83 -6.31 52.99 80.17
C GLY A 83 -5.66 52.43 78.89
N LYS A 84 -4.33 52.27 78.89
CA LYS A 84 -3.54 51.71 77.79
C LYS A 84 -2.59 50.63 78.32
N LEU A 85 -2.34 49.65 77.47
CA LEU A 85 -1.25 48.68 77.57
C LEU A 85 -0.12 49.15 76.66
N ASN A 86 1.08 49.16 77.17
CA ASN A 86 2.28 49.56 76.45
C ASN A 86 3.28 48.41 76.48
N ILE A 87 3.91 48.13 75.34
CA ILE A 87 4.80 46.99 75.16
C ILE A 87 6.10 47.51 74.56
N LYS A 88 7.21 47.26 75.25
CA LYS A 88 8.55 47.75 74.92
C LYS A 88 9.47 46.56 74.70
N THR A 89 10.05 46.50 73.50
CA THR A 89 11.00 45.46 73.10
C THR A 89 12.31 46.11 72.69
N ALA A 90 13.39 45.86 73.43
CA ALA A 90 14.72 46.44 73.23
C ALA A 90 14.64 47.96 72.95
N ASP A 91 15.41 48.47 71.98
CA ASP A 91 15.40 49.90 71.60
C ASP A 91 14.21 50.32 70.74
N PHE A 92 13.30 49.40 70.37
CA PHE A 92 12.23 49.70 69.42
C PHE A 92 11.17 50.66 70.00
N PRO A 93 10.41 51.35 69.13
CA PRO A 93 9.27 52.16 69.56
C PRO A 93 8.27 51.36 70.39
N VAL A 94 7.72 52.00 71.43
CA VAL A 94 6.71 51.38 72.31
C VAL A 94 5.42 51.13 71.52
N HIS A 95 4.96 49.88 71.49
CA HIS A 95 3.65 49.55 70.93
C HIS A 95 2.55 49.81 71.96
N ARG A 96 1.50 50.55 71.59
CA ARG A 96 0.43 50.97 72.50
C ARG A 96 -0.93 50.46 72.06
N GLN A 97 -1.65 49.80 72.96
CA GLN A 97 -3.00 49.24 72.77
C GLN A 97 -3.94 49.77 73.86
N LYS A 98 -5.25 49.87 73.60
CA LYS A 98 -6.23 50.23 74.64
C LYS A 98 -6.45 49.03 75.57
N LEU A 99 -6.40 49.25 76.88
CA LEU A 99 -6.57 48.22 77.92
C LEU A 99 -7.16 48.84 79.17
N GLN A 100 -8.17 48.20 79.77
CA GLN A 100 -8.59 48.50 81.14
C GLN A 100 -8.03 47.44 82.10
N GLY A 101 -7.38 47.87 83.19
CA GLY A 101 -6.80 46.97 84.20
C GLY A 101 -5.30 47.10 84.41
N TYR A 102 -4.80 46.30 85.35
CA TYR A 102 -3.38 46.23 85.74
C TYR A 102 -2.74 45.00 85.11
N VAL A 103 -1.55 45.15 84.54
CA VAL A 103 -0.71 44.02 84.12
C VAL A 103 -0.16 43.32 85.36
N VAL A 104 -0.29 41.99 85.41
CA VAL A 104 0.20 41.15 86.51
C VAL A 104 1.30 40.18 86.05
N GLY A 105 1.37 39.86 84.75
CA GLY A 105 2.41 39.01 84.20
C GLY A 105 2.44 39.00 82.67
N PHE A 106 3.57 38.57 82.12
CA PHE A 106 3.79 38.45 80.67
C PHE A 106 4.59 37.17 80.38
N GLN A 107 4.01 36.24 79.63
CA GLN A 107 4.63 34.96 79.28
C GLN A 107 4.41 34.67 77.79
N GLY A 108 5.51 34.51 77.03
CA GLY A 108 5.45 34.23 75.60
C GLY A 108 4.74 35.35 74.83
N SER A 109 3.63 35.03 74.17
CA SER A 109 2.73 36.01 73.53
C SER A 109 1.57 36.50 74.42
N LYS A 110 1.44 36.01 75.65
CA LYS A 110 0.28 36.24 76.53
C LYS A 110 0.59 37.23 77.65
N ILE A 111 -0.17 38.31 77.70
CA ILE A 111 -0.19 39.26 78.82
C ILE A 111 -1.41 38.97 79.68
N PHE A 112 -1.19 38.91 80.99
CA PHE A 112 -2.22 38.65 81.99
C PHE A 112 -2.57 39.97 82.70
N CYS A 113 -3.81 40.41 82.53
CA CYS A 113 -4.34 41.68 83.05
C CYS A 113 -5.47 41.45 84.06
N LEU A 114 -5.38 42.06 85.24
CA LEU A 114 -6.43 42.08 86.25
C LEU A 114 -7.34 43.31 86.07
N HIS A 115 -8.63 43.08 85.84
CA HIS A 115 -9.64 44.13 85.72
C HIS A 115 -10.80 43.85 86.69
N HIS A 116 -11.00 44.76 87.66
CA HIS A 116 -11.87 44.56 88.81
C HIS A 116 -11.58 43.25 89.57
N LEU A 117 -12.39 42.21 89.38
CA LEU A 117 -12.24 40.88 89.99
C LEU A 117 -11.97 39.77 88.95
N ALA A 118 -11.81 40.11 87.67
CA ALA A 118 -11.63 39.17 86.58
C ALA A 118 -10.21 39.23 85.99
N MET A 119 -9.63 38.05 85.75
CA MET A 119 -8.35 37.93 85.06
C MET A 119 -8.59 37.80 83.55
N GLN A 120 -8.10 38.75 82.77
CA GLN A 120 -8.14 38.75 81.32
C GLN A 120 -6.78 38.33 80.75
N THR A 121 -6.79 37.47 79.74
CA THR A 121 -5.57 37.09 79.00
C THR A 121 -5.62 37.72 77.61
N ILE A 122 -4.55 38.38 77.20
CA ILE A 122 -4.47 39.12 75.94
C ILE A 122 -3.28 38.59 75.15
N GLU A 123 -3.54 38.17 73.92
CA GLU A 123 -2.51 37.73 72.98
C GLU A 123 -1.96 38.92 72.20
N VAL A 124 -0.63 39.07 72.22
CA VAL A 124 0.10 40.17 71.59
C VAL A 124 0.74 39.67 70.30
N PRO A 125 0.43 40.27 69.13
CA PRO A 125 1.09 39.91 67.88
C PRO A 125 2.55 40.40 67.88
N GLN A 126 3.51 39.48 67.86
CA GLN A 126 4.95 39.81 67.91
C GLN A 126 5.56 40.19 66.56
N SER A 127 4.75 40.24 65.49
CA SER A 127 5.18 40.47 64.11
C SER A 127 5.95 41.79 63.93
N THR A 128 5.53 42.87 64.59
CA THR A 128 6.20 44.18 64.50
C THR A 128 7.59 44.14 65.12
N SER A 129 7.72 43.59 66.33
CA SER A 129 9.01 43.39 67.01
C SER A 129 9.97 42.54 66.17
N MET A 130 9.48 41.43 65.59
CA MET A 130 10.26 40.56 64.72
C MET A 130 10.73 41.28 63.45
N ARG A 131 9.84 42.03 62.77
CA ARG A 131 10.18 42.78 61.55
C ARG A 131 11.29 43.82 61.80
N HIS A 132 11.31 44.46 62.97
CA HIS A 132 12.40 45.37 63.33
C HIS A 132 13.75 44.66 63.55
N TYR A 133 13.77 43.47 64.16
CA TYR A 133 14.98 42.64 64.21
C TYR A 133 15.47 42.21 62.81
N VAL A 134 14.54 41.84 61.91
CA VAL A 134 14.88 41.53 60.50
C VAL A 134 15.46 42.75 59.76
N GLN A 135 14.89 43.94 59.96
CA GLN A 135 15.43 45.20 59.39
C GLN A 135 16.86 45.48 59.89
N LYS A 136 17.16 45.19 61.16
CA LYS A 136 18.52 45.28 61.73
C LYS A 136 19.44 44.09 61.34
N LYS A 137 18.98 43.15 60.50
CA LYS A 137 19.68 41.89 60.14
C LYS A 137 20.00 40.97 61.33
N GLN A 138 19.31 41.13 62.47
CA GLN A 138 19.47 40.31 63.67
C GLN A 138 18.53 39.09 63.60
N TYR A 139 18.87 38.13 62.73
CA TYR A 139 17.99 37.00 62.40
C TYR A 139 17.75 36.03 63.57
N GLU A 140 18.72 35.81 64.45
CA GLU A 140 18.56 34.98 65.65
C GLU A 140 17.53 35.57 66.63
N ASP A 141 17.60 36.88 66.87
CA ASP A 141 16.65 37.59 67.74
C ASP A 141 15.25 37.62 67.12
N ALA A 142 15.18 37.84 65.81
CA ALA A 142 13.94 37.73 65.05
C ALA A 142 13.32 36.32 65.17
N TYR A 143 14.14 35.26 65.13
CA TYR A 143 13.69 33.88 65.33
C TYR A 143 13.18 33.62 66.75
N ARG A 144 13.90 34.11 67.78
CA ARG A 144 13.47 34.01 69.19
C ARG A 144 12.12 34.69 69.42
N VAL A 145 11.93 35.89 68.87
CA VAL A 145 10.65 36.61 68.93
C VAL A 145 9.55 35.92 68.11
N ALA A 146 9.88 35.36 66.94
CA ALA A 146 8.94 34.62 66.11
C ALA A 146 8.39 33.37 66.81
N CYS A 147 9.22 32.68 67.61
CA CYS A 147 8.83 31.53 68.42
C CYS A 147 7.75 31.85 69.47
N LEU A 148 7.70 33.08 69.99
CA LEU A 148 6.68 33.53 70.95
C LEU A 148 5.27 33.54 70.35
N GLY A 149 5.15 33.81 69.04
CA GLY A 149 3.88 33.90 68.33
C GLY A 149 3.87 34.96 67.23
N VAL A 150 4.08 34.54 65.99
CA VAL A 150 3.86 35.36 64.78
C VAL A 150 3.14 34.53 63.70
N THR A 151 2.57 35.22 62.71
CA THR A 151 1.81 34.57 61.62
C THR A 151 2.70 33.70 60.72
N GLU A 152 2.12 32.77 59.97
CA GLU A 152 2.87 31.98 58.97
C GLU A 152 3.49 32.87 57.88
N LEU A 153 2.81 33.95 57.49
CA LEU A 153 3.32 34.93 56.52
C LEU A 153 4.57 35.64 57.06
N ASP A 154 4.56 36.01 58.34
CA ASP A 154 5.70 36.60 59.03
C ASP A 154 6.86 35.60 59.17
N TRP A 155 6.57 34.32 59.42
CA TRP A 155 7.56 33.24 59.37
C TRP A 155 8.18 33.07 57.97
N ARG A 156 7.38 33.08 56.90
CA ARG A 156 7.87 32.99 55.51
C ARG A 156 8.72 34.20 55.14
N MET A 157 8.34 35.39 55.60
CA MET A 157 9.14 36.62 55.43
C MET A 157 10.47 36.52 56.16
N LEU A 158 10.48 36.11 57.44
CA LEU A 158 11.71 35.88 58.21
C LEU A 158 12.61 34.85 57.53
N ALA A 159 12.09 33.69 57.16
CA ALA A 159 12.86 32.61 56.53
C ALA A 159 13.45 33.04 55.17
N THR A 160 12.68 33.77 54.37
CA THR A 160 13.14 34.35 53.09
C THR A 160 14.24 35.39 53.32
N LYS A 161 14.05 36.34 54.24
CA LYS A 161 15.05 37.40 54.50
C LYS A 161 16.31 36.85 55.17
N ALA A 162 16.18 35.81 56.00
CA ALA A 162 17.33 35.06 56.52
C ALA A 162 18.07 34.31 55.40
N LEU A 163 17.37 33.72 54.42
CA LEU A 163 17.97 33.04 53.27
C LEU A 163 18.78 34.01 52.39
N ILE A 164 18.18 35.13 52.01
CA ILE A 164 18.86 36.22 51.29
C ILE A 164 20.04 36.77 52.11
N GLY A 165 19.85 36.93 53.43
CA GLY A 165 20.87 37.34 54.38
C GLY A 165 21.92 36.27 54.72
N GLN A 166 21.91 35.10 54.04
CA GLN A 166 22.83 33.97 54.24
C GLN A 166 22.85 33.39 55.68
N ALA A 167 21.82 33.65 56.47
CA ALA A 167 21.60 33.07 57.80
C ALA A 167 20.93 31.69 57.67
N TRP A 168 21.69 30.71 57.14
CA TRP A 168 21.19 29.39 56.73
C TRP A 168 20.46 28.60 57.82
N GLU A 169 20.89 28.71 59.07
CA GLU A 169 20.27 28.00 60.20
C GLU A 169 18.88 28.56 60.52
N VAL A 170 18.75 29.89 60.62
CA VAL A 170 17.47 30.57 60.85
C VAL A 170 16.53 30.37 59.67
N ALA A 171 17.03 30.46 58.44
CA ALA A 171 16.26 30.18 57.22
C ALA A 171 15.70 28.75 57.24
N ARG A 172 16.56 27.75 57.48
CA ARG A 172 16.17 26.34 57.59
C ARG A 172 15.16 26.11 58.70
N ALA A 173 15.40 26.64 59.90
CA ALA A 173 14.49 26.48 61.03
C ALA A 173 13.11 27.11 60.75
N GLY A 174 13.08 28.26 60.06
CA GLY A 174 11.85 28.89 59.57
C GLY A 174 11.11 28.02 58.55
N PHE A 175 11.78 27.54 57.51
CA PHE A 175 11.15 26.70 56.47
C PHE A 175 10.74 25.31 56.97
N ILE A 176 11.46 24.71 57.94
CA ILE A 176 11.02 23.49 58.66
C ILE A 176 9.69 23.76 59.38
N ARG A 177 9.57 24.90 60.07
CA ARG A 177 8.35 25.26 60.81
C ARG A 177 7.15 25.52 59.89
N ILE A 178 7.38 26.15 58.74
CA ILE A 178 6.37 26.37 57.68
C ILE A 178 6.06 25.07 56.91
N ARG A 179 6.97 24.08 56.96
CA ARG A 179 6.95 22.84 56.17
C ARG A 179 7.07 23.04 54.66
N ASP A 180 7.74 24.11 54.20
CA ASP A 180 7.97 24.33 52.76
C ASP A 180 9.22 23.56 52.29
N VAL A 181 9.00 22.31 51.86
CA VAL A 181 10.03 21.36 51.43
C VAL A 181 10.88 21.91 50.28
N ARG A 182 10.27 22.69 49.37
CA ARG A 182 10.95 23.25 48.19
C ARG A 182 12.08 24.20 48.58
N PHE A 183 11.84 25.05 49.58
CA PHE A 183 12.87 25.94 50.11
C PHE A 183 13.94 25.20 50.93
N LEU A 184 13.61 24.06 51.54
CA LEU A 184 14.60 23.22 52.22
C LEU A 184 15.53 22.51 51.23
N GLU A 185 14.99 21.99 50.13
CA GLU A 185 15.79 21.47 49.01
C GLU A 185 16.65 22.55 48.36
N LEU A 186 16.08 23.75 48.13
CA LEU A 186 16.82 24.90 47.63
C LEU A 186 17.99 25.25 48.57
N ILE A 187 17.76 25.34 49.88
CA ILE A 187 18.83 25.57 50.87
C ILE A 187 19.91 24.48 50.77
N HIS A 188 19.52 23.21 50.63
CA HIS A 188 20.49 22.12 50.48
C HIS A 188 21.30 22.18 49.18
N LYS A 189 20.69 22.65 48.07
CA LYS A 189 21.37 22.90 46.79
C LYS A 189 22.32 24.10 46.90
N LEU A 190 21.85 25.24 47.40
CA LEU A 190 22.62 26.49 47.54
C LEU A 190 23.81 26.34 48.49
N GLN A 191 23.68 25.57 49.59
CA GLN A 191 24.80 25.29 50.50
C GLN A 191 25.95 24.49 49.88
N LYS A 192 25.73 23.81 48.75
CA LYS A 192 26.78 23.08 48.02
C LYS A 192 27.51 23.93 46.97
N LEU A 193 26.97 25.11 46.64
CA LEU A 193 27.55 26.00 45.64
C LEU A 193 28.55 26.96 46.29
N ASN A 194 29.67 27.19 45.62
CA ASN A 194 30.65 28.17 46.06
C ASN A 194 30.10 29.60 45.92
N GLN A 195 30.56 30.53 46.74
CA GLN A 195 30.09 31.93 46.75
C GLN A 195 30.30 32.65 45.40
N SER A 196 31.29 32.22 44.61
CA SER A 196 31.54 32.67 43.23
C SER A 196 30.62 32.05 42.18
N GLN A 197 30.00 30.91 42.46
CA GLN A 197 29.04 30.21 41.58
C GLN A 197 27.59 30.59 41.87
N MET A 198 27.36 31.49 42.82
CA MET A 198 26.05 31.85 43.34
C MET A 198 25.63 33.31 43.04
N PRO A 199 25.83 33.84 41.81
CA PRO A 199 25.33 35.17 41.46
C PRO A 199 23.80 35.18 41.38
N CYS A 200 23.19 36.23 41.92
CA CYS A 200 21.75 36.47 41.98
C CYS A 200 20.90 35.47 42.80
N LEU A 201 21.27 35.28 44.08
CA LEU A 201 20.41 34.63 45.08
C LEU A 201 18.98 35.20 45.12
N ASP A 202 18.83 36.52 44.97
CA ASP A 202 17.52 37.18 45.01
C ASP A 202 16.62 36.71 43.86
N ALA A 203 17.13 36.58 42.63
CA ALA A 203 16.35 36.05 41.50
C ALA A 203 15.91 34.59 41.73
N ILE A 204 16.80 33.74 42.26
CA ILE A 204 16.48 32.34 42.58
C ILE A 204 15.36 32.27 43.65
N VAL A 205 15.46 33.09 44.70
CA VAL A 205 14.44 33.16 45.75
C VAL A 205 13.11 33.69 45.22
N LEU A 206 13.12 34.70 44.35
CA LEU A 206 11.92 35.23 43.70
C LEU A 206 11.25 34.19 42.78
N ALA A 207 12.03 33.40 42.04
CA ALA A 207 11.53 32.31 41.21
C ALA A 207 10.84 31.22 42.05
N TYR A 208 11.45 30.81 43.18
CA TYR A 208 10.82 29.85 44.11
C TYR A 208 9.60 30.41 44.87
N GLN A 209 9.44 31.75 44.92
CA GLN A 209 8.20 32.41 45.38
C GLN A 209 7.10 32.47 44.32
N GLY A 210 7.37 32.08 43.06
CA GLY A 210 6.43 32.21 41.94
C GLY A 210 6.39 33.61 41.31
N LYS A 211 7.34 34.50 41.67
CA LYS A 211 7.42 35.88 41.16
C LYS A 211 8.33 35.95 39.93
N TYR A 212 7.97 35.22 38.88
CA TYR A 212 8.84 35.02 37.71
C TYR A 212 9.21 36.33 36.99
N ASP A 213 8.31 37.30 36.92
CA ASP A 213 8.58 38.61 36.31
C ASP A 213 9.60 39.46 37.11
N GLU A 214 9.59 39.36 38.44
CA GLU A 214 10.60 40.00 39.30
C GLU A 214 11.93 39.23 39.24
N ALA A 215 11.88 37.89 39.19
CA ALA A 215 13.06 37.03 39.06
C ALA A 215 13.79 37.24 37.72
N ALA A 216 13.05 37.32 36.62
CA ALA A 216 13.62 37.58 35.29
C ALA A 216 14.32 38.94 35.22
N LYS A 217 13.72 40.00 35.78
CA LYS A 217 14.38 41.31 35.89
C LYS A 217 15.66 41.24 36.70
N ALA A 218 15.64 40.56 37.85
CA ALA A 218 16.83 40.37 38.68
C ALA A 218 17.91 39.50 37.99
N TYR A 219 17.55 38.56 37.10
CA TYR A 219 18.51 37.84 36.26
C TYR A 219 19.11 38.73 35.15
N VAL A 220 18.29 39.56 34.48
CA VAL A 220 18.74 40.51 33.45
C VAL A 220 19.66 41.58 34.06
N GLU A 221 19.29 42.16 35.22
CA GLU A 221 20.13 43.08 36.00
C GLU A 221 21.47 42.43 36.43
N ALA A 222 21.49 41.12 36.65
CA ALA A 222 22.69 40.34 36.95
C ALA A 222 23.43 39.81 35.70
N GLY A 223 23.07 40.25 34.49
CA GLY A 223 23.71 39.88 33.24
C GLY A 223 23.48 38.43 32.78
N GLN A 224 22.50 37.72 33.33
CA GLN A 224 22.24 36.29 33.11
C GLN A 224 20.92 36.07 32.39
N VAL A 225 20.78 36.65 31.19
CA VAL A 225 19.57 36.53 30.35
C VAL A 225 19.28 35.07 29.99
N GLU A 226 20.31 34.25 29.75
CA GLU A 226 20.18 32.81 29.49
C GLU A 226 19.37 32.08 30.56
N ARG A 227 19.66 32.32 31.85
CA ARG A 227 18.94 31.71 32.97
C ARG A 227 17.49 32.20 33.10
N ALA A 228 17.20 33.43 32.66
CA ALA A 228 15.83 33.92 32.59
C ALA A 228 15.04 33.23 31.46
N MET A 229 15.67 33.00 30.30
CA MET A 229 15.06 32.28 29.18
C MET A 229 14.88 30.79 29.48
N GLU A 230 15.86 30.14 30.12
CA GLU A 230 15.77 28.77 30.62
C GLU A 230 14.62 28.64 31.63
N MET A 231 14.58 29.52 32.65
CA MET A 231 13.49 29.57 33.63
C MET A 231 12.11 29.70 32.97
N TYR A 232 11.93 30.59 31.99
CA TYR A 232 10.64 30.72 31.30
C TYR A 232 10.32 29.53 30.39
N SER A 233 11.31 28.89 29.79
CA SER A 233 11.14 27.67 28.99
C SER A 233 10.69 26.49 29.86
N ASP A 234 11.35 26.28 31.00
CA ASP A 234 11.00 25.25 31.99
C ASP A 234 9.59 25.46 32.57
N LEU A 235 9.20 26.72 32.77
CA LEU A 235 7.86 27.11 33.21
C LEU A 235 6.81 27.14 32.08
N ARG A 236 7.18 26.74 30.85
CA ARG A 236 6.34 26.73 29.64
C ARG A 236 5.76 28.10 29.26
N MET A 237 6.39 29.19 29.71
CA MET A 237 6.05 30.57 29.37
C MET A 237 6.78 31.03 28.11
N PHE A 238 6.63 30.27 27.02
CA PHE A 238 7.38 30.45 25.78
C PHE A 238 7.23 31.85 25.18
N ASP A 239 6.06 32.49 25.29
CA ASP A 239 5.83 33.85 24.79
C ASP A 239 6.69 34.89 25.52
N LYS A 240 6.87 34.73 26.84
CA LYS A 240 7.77 35.58 27.64
C LYS A 240 9.24 35.30 27.35
N ALA A 241 9.60 34.05 27.05
CA ALA A 241 10.95 33.69 26.62
C ALA A 241 11.29 34.32 25.25
N LYS A 242 10.36 34.30 24.29
CA LYS A 242 10.51 34.94 22.97
C LYS A 242 10.61 36.46 23.09
N ALA A 243 9.70 37.10 23.83
CA ALA A 243 9.77 38.54 24.07
C ALA A 243 11.11 38.98 24.69
N LEU A 244 11.65 38.22 25.64
CA LEU A 244 12.98 38.50 26.20
C LEU A 244 14.13 38.26 25.21
N ALA A 245 14.01 37.31 24.28
CA ALA A 245 15.01 37.10 23.23
C ALA A 245 15.01 38.25 22.21
N GLU A 246 13.83 38.78 21.87
CA GLU A 246 13.65 39.95 21.01
C GLU A 246 14.14 41.24 21.70
N ASP A 247 13.75 41.48 22.96
CA ASP A 247 14.19 42.65 23.75
C ASP A 247 15.72 42.71 23.97
N ASN A 248 16.42 41.57 23.84
CA ASN A 248 17.86 41.44 24.06
C ASN A 248 18.63 41.04 22.78
N GLU A 249 18.20 41.50 21.61
CA GLU A 249 18.86 41.24 20.31
C GLU A 249 20.40 41.46 20.33
N HIS A 250 20.90 42.47 21.05
CA HIS A 250 22.35 42.74 21.19
C HIS A 250 23.14 41.63 21.93
N ILE A 251 22.47 40.77 22.70
CA ILE A 251 23.06 39.58 23.33
C ILE A 251 22.90 38.35 22.42
N SER A 252 21.90 38.36 21.52
CA SER A 252 21.65 37.26 20.57
C SER A 252 22.79 37.03 19.56
N GLU A 253 23.62 38.04 19.28
CA GLU A 253 24.84 37.87 18.45
C GLU A 253 25.90 36.99 19.14
N VAL A 254 25.91 36.94 20.48
CA VAL A 254 26.85 36.13 21.28
C VAL A 254 26.26 34.76 21.63
N VAL A 255 24.95 34.72 21.94
CA VAL A 255 24.24 33.49 22.37
C VAL A 255 23.71 32.67 21.17
N GLY A 256 23.62 33.27 20.00
CA GLY A 256 23.38 32.60 18.72
C GLY A 256 21.92 32.18 18.46
N LYS A 257 21.56 32.14 17.19
CA LYS A 257 20.21 31.76 16.69
C LYS A 257 19.76 30.36 17.13
N ALA A 258 20.70 29.49 17.51
CA ALA A 258 20.42 28.15 18.02
C ALA A 258 19.58 28.16 19.30
N SER A 259 19.79 29.12 20.20
CA SER A 259 19.02 29.22 21.46
C SER A 259 17.52 29.47 21.22
N VAL A 260 17.19 30.36 20.29
CA VAL A 260 15.80 30.65 19.90
C VAL A 260 15.17 29.47 19.15
N GLN A 261 15.94 28.79 18.29
CA GLN A 261 15.48 27.56 17.64
C GLN A 261 15.17 26.46 18.65
N GLU A 262 16.03 26.25 19.65
CA GLU A 262 15.80 25.26 20.70
C GLU A 262 14.55 25.56 21.54
N ILE A 263 14.26 26.85 21.82
CA ILE A 263 13.01 27.26 22.49
C ILE A 263 11.79 26.92 21.62
N ILE A 264 11.84 27.15 20.31
CA ILE A 264 10.75 26.79 19.38
C ILE A 264 10.60 25.26 19.27
N GLU A 265 11.69 24.50 19.27
CA GLU A 265 11.65 23.04 19.27
C GLU A 265 11.05 22.46 20.56
N ARG A 266 11.41 22.99 21.73
CA ARG A 266 10.80 22.61 23.01
C ARG A 266 9.32 23.00 23.08
N GLN A 267 8.95 24.14 22.50
CA GLN A 267 7.54 24.53 22.35
C GLN A 267 6.79 23.55 21.43
N ALA A 268 7.39 23.14 20.30
CA ALA A 268 6.79 22.20 19.36
C ALA A 268 6.58 20.80 19.98
N GLN A 269 7.59 20.30 20.71
CA GLN A 269 7.49 19.03 21.47
C GLN A 269 6.37 19.10 22.51
N TRP A 270 6.22 20.23 23.20
CA TRP A 270 5.14 20.40 24.16
C TRP A 270 3.76 20.49 23.49
N THR A 271 3.62 21.19 22.36
CA THR A 271 2.34 21.22 21.63
C THR A 271 1.94 19.83 21.11
N GLU A 272 2.93 19.01 20.71
CA GLU A 272 2.76 17.60 20.38
C GLU A 272 2.30 16.76 21.59
N GLU A 273 2.92 16.91 22.77
CA GLU A 273 2.44 16.30 24.03
C GLU A 273 0.98 16.66 24.35
N THR A 274 0.56 17.89 24.03
CA THR A 274 -0.83 18.36 24.25
C THR A 274 -1.82 18.02 23.13
N GLN A 275 -1.39 17.25 22.12
CA GLN A 275 -2.19 16.84 20.96
C GLN A 275 -2.66 17.99 20.04
N ASP A 276 -2.06 19.18 20.13
CA ASP A 276 -2.25 20.24 19.14
C ASP A 276 -1.24 20.06 17.99
N HIS A 277 -1.51 19.02 17.20
CA HIS A 277 -0.69 18.61 16.07
C HIS A 277 -0.61 19.68 14.97
N GLU A 278 -1.63 20.55 14.87
CA GLU A 278 -1.66 21.62 13.89
C GLU A 278 -0.68 22.75 14.20
N THR A 279 -0.61 23.20 15.45
CA THR A 279 0.39 24.21 15.84
C THR A 279 1.78 23.61 16.01
N ALA A 280 1.89 22.35 16.48
CA ALA A 280 3.16 21.63 16.53
C ALA A 280 3.83 21.56 15.14
N ALA A 281 3.07 21.23 14.10
CA ALA A 281 3.59 21.20 12.72
C ALA A 281 4.09 22.58 12.26
N ASP A 282 3.34 23.66 12.53
CA ASP A 282 3.75 25.03 12.18
C ASP A 282 5.02 25.46 12.95
N MET A 283 5.16 25.07 14.22
CA MET A 283 6.37 25.31 15.02
C MET A 283 7.57 24.50 14.53
N TYR A 284 7.39 23.24 14.12
CA TYR A 284 8.47 22.44 13.52
C TYR A 284 8.90 22.97 12.15
N ILE A 285 7.98 23.52 11.35
CA ILE A 285 8.31 24.23 10.10
C ILE A 285 9.12 25.49 10.43
N ALA A 286 8.74 26.26 11.45
CA ALA A 286 9.49 27.44 11.91
C ALA A 286 10.90 27.09 12.46
N ALA A 287 11.04 25.93 13.11
CA ALA A 287 12.32 25.37 13.56
C ALA A 287 13.15 24.73 12.42
N ALA A 288 12.66 24.75 11.17
CA ALA A 288 13.25 24.08 10.01
C ALA A 288 13.37 22.54 10.11
N GLN A 289 12.67 21.89 11.04
CA GLN A 289 12.59 20.43 11.18
C GLN A 289 11.45 19.86 10.32
N LEU A 290 11.58 19.99 9.00
CA LEU A 290 10.53 19.61 8.04
C LEU A 290 10.12 18.14 8.12
N ASP A 291 11.04 17.21 8.37
CA ASP A 291 10.73 15.77 8.45
C ASP A 291 9.72 15.44 9.57
N LYS A 292 9.88 16.04 10.76
CA LYS A 292 8.95 15.86 11.88
C LYS A 292 7.61 16.54 11.62
N ALA A 293 7.63 17.75 11.05
CA ALA A 293 6.40 18.44 10.64
C ALA A 293 5.60 17.60 9.64
N LEU A 294 6.25 16.99 8.66
CA LEU A 294 5.60 16.13 7.67
C LEU A 294 5.09 14.81 8.27
N ALA A 295 5.78 14.23 9.25
CA ALA A 295 5.29 13.06 10.00
C ALA A 295 4.01 13.39 10.80
N ILE A 296 4.00 14.50 11.55
CA ILE A 296 2.82 14.94 12.31
C ILE A 296 1.65 15.29 11.38
N LEU A 297 1.94 15.97 10.25
CA LEU A 297 0.93 16.28 9.23
C LEU A 297 0.40 15.04 8.50
N ALA A 298 1.16 13.94 8.45
CA ALA A 298 0.72 12.67 7.86
C ALA A 298 -0.33 11.96 8.70
N GLU A 299 -0.12 11.92 10.01
CA GLU A 299 -0.90 11.09 10.93
C GLU A 299 -2.12 11.83 11.48
N HIS A 300 -1.99 13.14 11.73
CA HIS A 300 -2.99 13.93 12.44
C HIS A 300 -3.32 15.28 11.77
N GLY A 301 -2.59 15.69 10.73
CA GLY A 301 -2.75 17.01 10.12
C GLY A 301 -3.87 17.11 9.07
N PRO A 302 -4.43 18.31 8.86
CA PRO A 302 -5.34 18.57 7.76
C PRO A 302 -4.60 18.57 6.41
N ALA A 303 -5.23 17.92 5.41
CA ALA A 303 -4.82 17.87 4.01
C ALA A 303 -4.29 19.20 3.44
N SER A 304 -4.94 20.32 3.79
CA SER A 304 -4.61 21.67 3.31
C SER A 304 -3.19 22.11 3.67
N LYS A 305 -2.74 21.90 4.91
CA LYS A 305 -1.38 22.30 5.34
C LYS A 305 -0.31 21.49 4.59
N LEU A 306 -0.54 20.20 4.36
CA LEU A 306 0.37 19.36 3.57
C LEU A 306 0.50 19.85 2.12
N ILE A 307 -0.59 20.29 1.49
CA ILE A 307 -0.60 20.88 0.14
C ILE A 307 0.14 22.22 0.11
N GLU A 308 -0.02 23.06 1.14
CA GLU A 308 0.74 24.31 1.25
C GLU A 308 2.24 24.07 1.38
N VAL A 309 2.67 23.14 2.24
CA VAL A 309 4.09 22.77 2.39
C VAL A 309 4.65 22.27 1.06
N ALA A 310 3.96 21.34 0.39
CA ALA A 310 4.36 20.83 -0.93
C ALA A 310 4.41 21.90 -2.04
N ARG A 311 3.67 23.02 -1.89
CA ARG A 311 3.74 24.18 -2.82
C ARG A 311 4.82 25.20 -2.45
N ARG A 312 5.23 25.28 -1.17
CA ARG A 312 6.33 26.15 -0.70
C ARG A 312 7.72 25.53 -0.95
N LEU A 313 7.83 24.20 -0.93
CA LEU A 313 9.06 23.46 -1.23
C LEU A 313 9.56 23.71 -2.67
N LYS A 314 10.88 23.74 -2.85
CA LYS A 314 11.53 23.93 -4.15
C LYS A 314 11.74 22.57 -4.83
N LYS A 315 11.92 22.57 -6.16
CA LYS A 315 12.22 21.35 -6.93
C LYS A 315 13.54 20.66 -6.51
N THR A 316 14.42 21.35 -5.79
CA THR A 316 15.63 20.79 -5.17
C THR A 316 15.33 19.80 -4.03
N ASP A 317 14.18 19.96 -3.37
CA ASP A 317 13.85 19.36 -2.09
C ASP A 317 13.14 18.01 -2.36
N THR A 318 13.86 17.15 -3.10
CA THR A 318 13.32 15.96 -3.75
C THR A 318 12.93 14.84 -2.78
N LYS A 319 13.48 14.82 -1.56
CA LYS A 319 13.14 13.82 -0.55
C LYS A 319 11.83 14.20 0.14
N GLU A 320 11.75 15.47 0.52
CA GLU A 320 10.66 16.14 1.21
C GLU A 320 9.41 16.15 0.32
N LEU A 321 9.56 16.51 -0.97
CA LEU A 321 8.48 16.45 -1.96
C LEU A 321 8.00 15.00 -2.23
N LYS A 322 8.90 14.01 -2.26
CA LYS A 322 8.51 12.59 -2.40
C LYS A 322 7.76 12.09 -1.17
N LEU A 323 8.20 12.49 0.03
CA LEU A 323 7.50 12.21 1.26
C LEU A 323 6.09 12.81 1.21
N CYS A 324 5.95 14.12 0.96
CA CYS A 324 4.67 14.80 0.77
C CYS A 324 3.73 14.05 -0.21
N ALA A 325 4.22 13.70 -1.40
CA ALA A 325 3.42 13.01 -2.41
C ALA A 325 2.99 11.59 -1.99
N SER A 326 3.84 10.87 -1.26
CA SER A 326 3.50 9.55 -0.69
C SER A 326 2.46 9.65 0.43
N LEU A 327 2.51 10.71 1.23
CA LEU A 327 1.56 11.00 2.30
C LEU A 327 0.21 11.42 1.73
N MET A 328 0.18 12.29 0.71
CA MET A 328 -1.05 12.65 -0.02
C MET A 328 -1.72 11.44 -0.67
N ARG A 329 -0.93 10.50 -1.23
CA ARG A 329 -1.43 9.22 -1.78
C ARG A 329 -2.12 8.39 -0.70
N LYS A 330 -1.47 8.20 0.47
CA LYS A 330 -2.07 7.50 1.63
C LYS A 330 -3.33 8.20 2.15
N GLY A 331 -3.34 9.54 2.16
CA GLY A 331 -4.47 10.37 2.57
C GLY A 331 -5.58 10.55 1.52
N GLY A 332 -5.58 9.77 0.44
CA GLY A 332 -6.61 9.78 -0.62
C GLY A 332 -6.63 11.02 -1.53
N GLN A 333 -5.66 11.94 -1.41
CA GLN A 333 -5.61 13.21 -2.14
C GLN A 333 -4.86 13.06 -3.47
N THR A 334 -5.34 12.15 -4.32
CA THR A 334 -4.63 11.71 -5.52
C THR A 334 -4.34 12.84 -6.51
N ALA A 335 -5.25 13.79 -6.70
CA ALA A 335 -5.03 14.95 -7.58
C ALA A 335 -3.85 15.85 -7.12
N HIS A 336 -3.66 16.02 -5.82
CA HIS A 336 -2.54 16.82 -5.28
C HIS A 336 -1.24 16.02 -5.20
N ALA A 337 -1.32 14.69 -4.98
CA ALA A 337 -0.19 13.80 -5.16
C ALA A 337 0.32 13.85 -6.60
N LEU A 338 -0.58 13.82 -7.60
CA LEU A 338 -0.26 13.99 -9.03
C LEU A 338 0.42 15.34 -9.31
N GLU A 339 -0.14 16.45 -8.83
CA GLU A 339 0.47 17.80 -8.94
C GLU A 339 1.91 17.80 -8.40
N THR A 340 2.17 17.07 -7.31
CA THR A 340 3.48 16.98 -6.66
C THR A 340 4.45 16.07 -7.41
N TYR A 341 4.01 14.91 -7.90
CA TYR A 341 4.84 14.03 -8.73
C TYR A 341 5.18 14.66 -10.10
N ILE A 342 4.27 15.44 -10.69
CA ILE A 342 4.54 16.22 -11.92
C ILE A 342 5.63 17.28 -11.67
N LYS A 343 5.60 17.98 -10.52
CA LYS A 343 6.67 18.93 -10.15
C LYS A 343 8.03 18.24 -9.98
N LEU A 344 8.04 17.06 -9.37
CA LEU A 344 9.22 16.20 -9.26
C LEU A 344 9.72 15.72 -10.63
N GLY A 345 8.81 15.43 -11.56
CA GLY A 345 9.12 14.72 -12.82
C GLY A 345 9.25 13.20 -12.63
N ASP A 346 8.59 12.65 -11.60
CA ASP A 346 8.64 11.21 -11.30
C ASP A 346 7.53 10.46 -12.05
N PHE A 347 7.78 10.19 -13.34
CA PHE A 347 6.83 9.52 -14.22
C PHE A 347 6.43 8.11 -13.77
N ARG A 348 7.31 7.40 -13.05
CA ARG A 348 7.01 6.07 -12.49
C ARG A 348 5.96 6.16 -11.37
N SER A 349 6.14 7.12 -10.47
CA SER A 349 5.18 7.37 -9.40
C SER A 349 3.83 7.85 -9.94
N ILE A 350 3.82 8.71 -10.97
CA ILE A 350 2.60 9.14 -11.70
C ILE A 350 1.87 7.94 -12.30
N LEU A 351 2.58 7.11 -13.06
CA LEU A 351 2.00 5.95 -13.73
C LEU A 351 1.39 4.96 -12.72
N SER A 352 2.09 4.68 -11.62
CA SER A 352 1.58 3.81 -10.56
C SER A 352 0.29 4.34 -9.90
N LEU A 353 0.10 5.66 -9.89
CA LEU A 353 -1.10 6.30 -9.35
C LEU A 353 -2.28 6.20 -10.33
N HIS A 354 -2.05 6.36 -11.65
CA HIS A 354 -3.09 6.14 -12.66
C HIS A 354 -3.52 4.67 -12.72
N VAL A 355 -2.58 3.72 -12.57
CA VAL A 355 -2.87 2.28 -12.47
C VAL A 355 -3.71 1.96 -11.23
N GLU A 356 -3.38 2.53 -10.06
CA GLU A 356 -4.20 2.38 -8.83
C GLU A 356 -5.60 2.99 -8.94
N LEU A 357 -5.78 3.99 -9.81
CA LEU A 357 -7.06 4.64 -10.08
C LEU A 357 -7.81 4.05 -11.28
N GLU A 358 -7.28 3.01 -11.92
CA GLU A 358 -7.80 2.40 -13.15
C GLU A 358 -8.00 3.41 -14.31
N GLN A 359 -7.21 4.50 -14.31
CA GLN A 359 -7.22 5.54 -15.34
C GLN A 359 -6.35 5.13 -16.54
N TRP A 360 -6.79 4.08 -17.24
CA TRP A 360 -6.02 3.46 -18.32
C TRP A 360 -5.77 4.39 -19.50
N ASP A 361 -6.70 5.29 -19.86
CA ASP A 361 -6.52 6.27 -20.95
C ASP A 361 -5.31 7.20 -20.70
N ASP A 362 -5.18 7.72 -19.48
CA ASP A 362 -4.04 8.55 -19.08
C ASP A 362 -2.74 7.72 -18.99
N ALA A 363 -2.83 6.47 -18.53
CA ALA A 363 -1.69 5.56 -18.48
C ALA A 363 -1.15 5.21 -19.89
N PHE A 364 -2.03 4.95 -20.86
CA PHE A 364 -1.64 4.72 -22.27
C PHE A 364 -1.10 5.99 -22.93
N ALA A 365 -1.68 7.16 -22.64
CA ALA A 365 -1.11 8.43 -23.10
C ALA A 365 0.33 8.60 -22.58
N MET A 366 0.58 8.28 -21.31
CA MET A 366 1.92 8.28 -20.72
C MET A 366 2.85 7.20 -21.31
N GLU A 367 2.34 6.02 -21.65
CA GLU A 367 3.09 4.96 -22.34
C GLU A 367 3.57 5.43 -23.73
N THR A 368 2.72 6.10 -24.51
CA THR A 368 3.12 6.64 -25.83
C THR A 368 4.19 7.73 -25.73
N LEU A 369 4.27 8.45 -24.61
CA LEU A 369 5.31 9.45 -24.33
C LEU A 369 6.60 8.82 -23.79
N HIS A 370 6.50 7.69 -23.09
CA HIS A 370 7.62 7.02 -22.42
C HIS A 370 7.58 5.49 -22.60
N PRO A 371 8.00 4.96 -23.77
CA PRO A 371 7.97 3.52 -24.06
C PRO A 371 8.74 2.64 -23.05
N GLU A 372 9.76 3.19 -22.39
CA GLU A 372 10.53 2.51 -21.32
C GLU A 372 9.65 2.04 -20.13
N LEU A 373 8.43 2.58 -19.99
CA LEU A 373 7.50 2.27 -18.91
C LEU A 373 6.38 1.30 -19.31
N GLN A 374 6.34 0.84 -20.57
CA GLN A 374 5.30 -0.05 -21.12
C GLN A 374 5.01 -1.27 -20.23
N GLY A 375 6.04 -1.98 -19.77
CA GLY A 375 5.88 -3.15 -18.90
C GLY A 375 5.20 -2.88 -17.55
N MET A 376 5.15 -1.62 -17.08
CA MET A 376 4.39 -1.21 -15.88
C MET A 376 2.92 -0.91 -16.16
N VAL A 377 2.50 -0.69 -17.42
CA VAL A 377 1.08 -0.52 -17.80
C VAL A 377 0.48 -1.83 -18.25
N SER A 378 1.13 -2.50 -19.21
CA SER A 378 0.55 -3.64 -19.93
C SER A 378 0.26 -4.84 -19.02
N LEU A 379 1.06 -5.07 -17.98
CA LEU A 379 0.87 -6.18 -17.04
C LEU A 379 -0.30 -5.93 -16.07
N PRO A 380 -0.37 -4.82 -15.29
CA PRO A 380 -1.57 -4.52 -14.50
C PRO A 380 -2.85 -4.40 -15.33
N TYR A 381 -2.77 -3.86 -16.55
CA TYR A 381 -3.91 -3.80 -17.47
C TYR A 381 -4.40 -5.20 -17.87
N ALA A 382 -3.49 -6.14 -18.16
CA ALA A 382 -3.85 -7.53 -18.43
C ALA A 382 -4.52 -8.20 -17.23
N GLU A 383 -4.05 -7.92 -16.00
CA GLU A 383 -4.68 -8.43 -14.77
C GLU A 383 -6.08 -7.83 -14.54
N TRP A 384 -6.26 -6.53 -14.79
CA TRP A 384 -7.58 -5.86 -14.76
C TRP A 384 -8.53 -6.43 -15.83
N LEU A 385 -8.05 -6.69 -17.05
CA LEU A 385 -8.85 -7.35 -18.10
C LEU A 385 -9.28 -8.78 -17.70
N VAL A 386 -8.43 -9.54 -17.01
CA VAL A 386 -8.79 -10.87 -16.45
C VAL A 386 -9.86 -10.74 -15.37
N GLN A 387 -9.82 -9.71 -14.53
CA GLN A 387 -10.86 -9.46 -13.51
C GLN A 387 -12.21 -9.06 -14.11
N ASN A 388 -12.21 -8.51 -15.34
CA ASN A 388 -13.40 -8.09 -16.08
C ASN A 388 -13.82 -9.12 -17.16
N ASP A 389 -13.41 -10.40 -17.05
CA ASP A 389 -13.70 -11.50 -17.98
C ASP A 389 -13.27 -11.29 -19.46
N ARG A 390 -12.44 -10.28 -19.75
CA ARG A 390 -11.96 -9.93 -21.11
C ARG A 390 -10.70 -10.71 -21.47
N PHE A 391 -10.80 -12.05 -21.46
CA PHE A 391 -9.65 -12.95 -21.57
C PHE A 391 -8.88 -12.88 -22.90
N GLU A 392 -9.57 -12.73 -24.04
CA GLU A 392 -8.91 -12.59 -25.36
C GLU A 392 -8.03 -11.33 -25.43
N GLU A 393 -8.49 -10.22 -24.83
CA GLU A 393 -7.73 -8.97 -24.78
C GLU A 393 -6.59 -9.05 -23.76
N ALA A 394 -6.85 -9.63 -22.58
CA ALA A 394 -5.81 -9.88 -21.59
C ALA A 394 -4.66 -10.72 -22.17
N ARG A 395 -4.98 -11.73 -23.00
CA ARG A 395 -4.01 -12.54 -23.75
C ARG A 395 -3.10 -11.67 -24.61
N VAL A 396 -3.66 -10.73 -25.37
CA VAL A 396 -2.89 -9.78 -26.19
C VAL A 396 -2.02 -8.87 -25.32
N SER A 397 -2.55 -8.35 -24.21
CA SER A 397 -1.78 -7.50 -23.28
C SER A 397 -0.65 -8.25 -22.57
N TYR A 398 -0.81 -9.53 -22.23
CA TYR A 398 0.31 -10.36 -21.72
C TYR A 398 1.41 -10.58 -22.77
N ARG A 399 1.06 -10.66 -24.07
CA ARG A 399 2.05 -10.71 -25.16
C ARG A 399 2.77 -9.36 -25.31
N GLN A 400 2.06 -8.24 -25.20
CA GLN A 400 2.64 -6.88 -25.21
C GLN A 400 3.57 -6.66 -24.00
N ALA A 401 3.25 -7.22 -22.85
CA ALA A 401 4.06 -7.18 -21.63
C ALA A 401 5.29 -8.12 -21.66
N GLU A 402 5.59 -8.80 -22.77
CA GLU A 402 6.66 -9.80 -22.92
C GLU A 402 6.58 -10.99 -21.92
N ARG A 403 5.38 -11.31 -21.41
CA ARG A 403 5.16 -12.40 -20.43
C ARG A 403 4.23 -13.50 -20.95
N PRO A 404 4.65 -14.26 -21.98
CA PRO A 404 3.84 -15.35 -22.56
C PRO A 404 3.52 -16.46 -21.54
N ASP A 405 4.35 -16.67 -20.51
CA ASP A 405 4.10 -17.69 -19.48
C ASP A 405 2.79 -17.44 -18.71
N LEU A 406 2.41 -16.16 -18.53
CA LEU A 406 1.16 -15.79 -17.86
C LEU A 406 -0.05 -16.00 -18.78
N SER A 407 0.11 -15.76 -20.08
CA SER A 407 -0.86 -16.12 -21.12
C SER A 407 -1.11 -17.65 -21.15
N GLU A 408 -0.03 -18.43 -21.19
CA GLU A 408 -0.07 -19.90 -21.15
C GLU A 408 -0.75 -20.41 -19.86
N ALA A 409 -0.47 -19.81 -18.71
CA ALA A 409 -1.13 -20.14 -17.44
C ALA A 409 -2.62 -19.76 -17.41
N LEU A 410 -3.00 -18.62 -18.01
CA LEU A 410 -4.40 -18.21 -18.15
C LEU A 410 -5.17 -19.19 -19.05
N LEU A 411 -4.63 -19.51 -20.23
CA LEU A 411 -5.27 -20.43 -21.17
C LEU A 411 -5.46 -21.82 -20.56
N LYS A 412 -4.49 -22.35 -19.81
CA LYS A 412 -4.64 -23.63 -19.09
C LYS A 412 -5.78 -23.60 -18.06
N LYS A 413 -5.91 -22.53 -17.28
CA LYS A 413 -7.04 -22.33 -16.35
C LYS A 413 -8.38 -22.23 -17.09
N LEU A 414 -8.42 -21.54 -18.22
CA LEU A 414 -9.63 -21.43 -19.04
C LEU A 414 -10.06 -22.78 -19.63
N ILE A 415 -9.11 -23.62 -20.06
CA ILE A 415 -9.36 -25.00 -20.50
C ILE A 415 -9.96 -25.82 -19.36
N GLU A 416 -9.34 -25.80 -18.17
CA GLU A 416 -9.88 -26.52 -17.00
C GLU A 416 -11.30 -26.08 -16.62
N ASN A 417 -11.57 -24.77 -16.64
CA ASN A 417 -12.88 -24.22 -16.28
C ASN A 417 -13.93 -24.58 -17.35
N ALA A 418 -13.61 -24.42 -18.63
CA ALA A 418 -14.49 -24.81 -19.74
C ALA A 418 -14.81 -26.31 -19.71
N VAL A 419 -13.85 -27.16 -19.34
CA VAL A 419 -14.07 -28.61 -19.14
C VAL A 419 -14.98 -28.91 -17.94
N LYS A 420 -14.76 -28.26 -16.79
CA LYS A 420 -15.61 -28.40 -15.59
C LYS A 420 -17.06 -27.97 -15.86
N GLU A 421 -17.24 -26.88 -16.60
CA GLU A 421 -18.54 -26.35 -17.05
C GLU A 421 -19.12 -27.09 -18.27
N ARG A 422 -18.39 -28.05 -18.86
CA ARG A 422 -18.78 -28.83 -20.06
C ARG A 422 -18.94 -28.01 -21.34
N ARG A 423 -18.36 -26.81 -21.40
CA ARG A 423 -18.30 -25.94 -22.60
C ARG A 423 -17.20 -26.41 -23.57
N PHE A 424 -17.33 -27.63 -24.09
CA PHE A 424 -16.28 -28.30 -24.87
C PHE A 424 -15.86 -27.56 -26.15
N LYS A 425 -16.76 -26.83 -26.85
CA LYS A 425 -16.40 -25.99 -28.00
C LYS A 425 -15.44 -24.85 -27.61
N ALA A 426 -15.61 -24.25 -26.42
CA ALA A 426 -14.71 -23.23 -25.89
C ALA A 426 -13.38 -23.84 -25.40
N ALA A 427 -13.42 -25.03 -24.79
CA ALA A 427 -12.22 -25.78 -24.41
C ALA A 427 -11.36 -26.15 -25.63
N ALA A 428 -11.99 -26.51 -26.76
CA ALA A 428 -11.31 -26.78 -28.02
C ALA A 428 -10.62 -25.51 -28.56
N HIS A 429 -11.34 -24.39 -28.65
CA HIS A 429 -10.79 -23.12 -29.13
C HIS A 429 -9.61 -22.62 -28.28
N THR A 430 -9.70 -22.74 -26.95
CA THR A 430 -8.60 -22.38 -26.04
C THR A 430 -7.42 -23.35 -26.10
N CYS A 431 -7.64 -24.66 -26.28
CA CYS A 431 -6.56 -25.62 -26.56
C CYS A 431 -5.84 -25.30 -27.87
N TRP A 432 -6.59 -24.99 -28.93
CA TRP A 432 -6.02 -24.58 -30.23
C TRP A 432 -5.21 -23.28 -30.10
N SER A 433 -5.77 -22.25 -29.48
CA SER A 433 -5.10 -20.97 -29.23
C SER A 433 -3.80 -21.15 -28.45
N LEU A 434 -3.80 -22.00 -27.43
CA LEU A 434 -2.61 -22.33 -26.64
C LEU A 434 -1.54 -23.06 -27.48
N ALA A 435 -1.94 -24.02 -28.32
CA ALA A 435 -1.00 -24.70 -29.21
C ALA A 435 -0.34 -23.72 -30.20
N VAL A 436 -1.11 -22.78 -30.77
CA VAL A 436 -0.59 -21.72 -31.63
C VAL A 436 0.38 -20.81 -30.86
N GLU A 437 0.07 -20.40 -29.63
CA GLU A 437 1.00 -19.59 -28.81
C GLU A 437 2.33 -20.27 -28.52
N ILE A 438 2.30 -21.56 -28.15
CA ILE A 438 3.51 -22.34 -27.91
C ILE A 438 4.36 -22.41 -29.18
N MET A 439 3.74 -22.58 -30.36
CA MET A 439 4.45 -22.67 -31.64
C MET A 439 4.94 -21.31 -32.15
N GLU A 440 4.19 -20.22 -31.99
CA GLU A 440 4.69 -18.86 -32.22
C GLU A 440 5.93 -18.56 -31.37
N GLY A 441 5.92 -18.97 -30.09
CA GLY A 441 7.05 -18.82 -29.17
C GLY A 441 8.28 -19.62 -29.61
N VAL A 442 8.10 -20.84 -30.11
CA VAL A 442 9.19 -21.65 -30.67
C VAL A 442 9.77 -21.03 -31.94
N VAL A 443 8.92 -20.55 -32.87
CA VAL A 443 9.37 -19.92 -34.13
C VAL A 443 10.13 -18.62 -33.86
N LYS A 444 9.67 -17.78 -32.92
CA LYS A 444 10.38 -16.55 -32.52
C LYS A 444 11.68 -16.85 -31.76
N GLY A 445 11.69 -17.87 -30.90
CA GLY A 445 12.86 -18.31 -30.13
C GLY A 445 13.88 -19.15 -30.91
N ALA A 446 13.64 -19.45 -32.19
CA ALA A 446 14.49 -20.33 -33.01
C ALA A 446 15.91 -19.78 -33.27
N ARG A 447 16.21 -18.53 -32.91
CA ARG A 447 17.52 -17.90 -33.09
C ARG A 447 18.49 -18.08 -31.91
N ASP A 448 18.00 -18.38 -30.69
CA ASP A 448 18.79 -18.13 -29.46
C ASP A 448 18.97 -19.32 -28.48
N ASP A 449 18.45 -20.53 -28.75
CA ASP A 449 18.58 -21.68 -27.82
C ASP A 449 19.45 -22.86 -28.34
N PRO A 450 20.66 -23.08 -27.79
CA PRO A 450 21.51 -24.23 -28.10
C PRO A 450 21.09 -25.57 -27.44
N ARG A 451 20.06 -25.60 -26.59
CA ARG A 451 19.86 -26.68 -25.58
C ARG A 451 18.66 -27.61 -25.81
N GLY A 452 18.16 -27.74 -27.05
CA GLY A 452 17.24 -28.83 -27.44
C GLY A 452 15.86 -28.87 -26.75
N GLY A 453 15.52 -27.87 -25.91
CA GLY A 453 14.23 -27.80 -25.21
C GLY A 453 13.05 -27.53 -26.14
N GLN A 454 13.30 -26.94 -27.30
CA GLN A 454 12.31 -26.66 -28.34
C GLN A 454 11.55 -27.92 -28.79
N GLY A 455 12.24 -29.07 -28.92
CA GLY A 455 11.61 -30.33 -29.32
C GLY A 455 10.53 -30.80 -28.34
N LYS A 456 10.68 -30.51 -27.05
CA LYS A 456 9.64 -30.79 -26.05
C LYS A 456 8.46 -29.83 -26.19
N ARG A 457 8.68 -28.53 -26.37
CA ARG A 457 7.57 -27.56 -26.57
C ARG A 457 6.76 -27.85 -27.84
N ILE A 458 7.42 -28.32 -28.89
CA ILE A 458 6.76 -28.80 -30.12
C ILE A 458 5.91 -30.05 -29.82
N LEU A 459 6.41 -31.01 -29.06
CA LEU A 459 5.62 -32.19 -28.67
C LEU A 459 4.42 -31.79 -27.78
N ASP A 460 4.62 -30.89 -26.83
CA ASP A 460 3.57 -30.39 -25.94
C ASP A 460 2.47 -29.65 -26.74
N SER A 461 2.81 -28.90 -27.79
CA SER A 461 1.81 -28.24 -28.65
C SER A 461 0.97 -29.23 -29.46
N TYR A 462 1.58 -30.30 -30.02
CA TYR A 462 0.83 -31.37 -30.70
C TYR A 462 -0.18 -32.04 -29.76
N VAL A 463 0.19 -32.27 -28.49
CA VAL A 463 -0.75 -32.80 -27.48
C VAL A 463 -1.94 -31.85 -27.25
N PHE A 464 -1.74 -30.53 -27.31
CA PHE A 464 -2.84 -29.56 -27.23
C PHE A 464 -3.69 -29.51 -28.52
N ILE A 465 -3.11 -29.71 -29.70
CA ILE A 465 -3.86 -29.86 -30.96
C ILE A 465 -4.77 -31.09 -30.91
N GLU A 466 -4.23 -32.27 -30.54
CA GLU A 466 -5.03 -33.50 -30.40
C GLU A 466 -6.17 -33.32 -29.39
N ARG A 467 -5.91 -32.64 -28.27
CA ARG A 467 -6.95 -32.29 -27.28
C ARG A 467 -8.00 -31.34 -27.86
N ALA A 468 -7.60 -30.36 -28.67
CA ALA A 468 -8.55 -29.45 -29.33
C ALA A 468 -9.47 -30.21 -30.29
N GLU A 469 -8.92 -31.09 -31.14
CA GLU A 469 -9.69 -31.97 -32.04
C GLU A 469 -10.68 -32.85 -31.26
N ILE A 470 -10.23 -33.48 -30.17
CA ILE A 470 -11.07 -34.35 -29.32
C ILE A 470 -12.18 -33.56 -28.63
N TYR A 471 -11.90 -32.39 -28.03
CA TYR A 471 -12.93 -31.57 -27.38
C TYR A 471 -13.94 -31.01 -28.38
N TYR A 472 -13.48 -30.62 -29.57
CA TYR A 472 -14.35 -30.13 -30.64
C TYR A 472 -15.31 -31.22 -31.11
N ALA A 473 -14.80 -32.39 -31.49
CA ALA A 473 -15.60 -33.55 -31.88
C ALA A 473 -16.55 -34.01 -30.74
N TYR A 474 -16.07 -34.05 -29.49
CA TYR A 474 -16.90 -34.43 -28.34
C TYR A 474 -17.99 -33.40 -28.02
N SER A 475 -17.86 -32.13 -28.43
CA SER A 475 -18.88 -31.10 -28.20
C SER A 475 -20.22 -31.48 -28.85
N PHE A 476 -20.20 -32.01 -30.08
CA PHE A 476 -21.39 -32.50 -30.78
C PHE A 476 -22.02 -33.72 -30.08
N ILE A 477 -21.21 -34.66 -29.59
CA ILE A 477 -21.70 -35.81 -28.81
C ILE A 477 -22.29 -35.35 -27.47
N HIS A 478 -21.70 -34.34 -26.83
CA HIS A 478 -22.27 -33.77 -25.61
C HIS A 478 -23.61 -33.12 -25.91
N GLN A 479 -23.69 -32.28 -26.95
CA GLN A 479 -24.91 -31.58 -27.38
C GLN A 479 -26.04 -32.57 -27.68
N PHE A 480 -25.77 -33.61 -28.49
CA PHE A 480 -26.73 -34.69 -28.75
C PHE A 480 -27.25 -35.41 -27.49
N ARG A 481 -26.49 -35.36 -26.39
CA ARG A 481 -26.87 -35.99 -25.12
C ARG A 481 -27.57 -35.03 -24.14
N SER A 482 -27.22 -33.75 -24.14
CA SER A 482 -27.83 -32.71 -23.29
C SER A 482 -29.13 -32.17 -23.86
N ASP A 483 -29.16 -31.95 -25.17
CA ASP A 483 -30.19 -31.13 -25.81
C ASP A 483 -31.35 -32.03 -26.31
N PRO A 484 -32.61 -31.61 -26.15
CA PRO A 484 -33.76 -32.39 -26.60
C PRO A 484 -33.97 -32.33 -28.13
N PHE A 485 -33.37 -31.36 -28.81
CA PHE A 485 -33.47 -31.16 -30.26
C PHE A 485 -32.12 -31.43 -30.93
N ARG A 486 -32.12 -32.16 -32.05
CA ARG A 486 -30.91 -32.51 -32.81
C ARG A 486 -30.53 -31.37 -33.75
N THR A 487 -29.28 -30.90 -33.68
CA THR A 487 -28.64 -30.03 -34.69
C THR A 487 -27.82 -30.84 -35.71
N SER A 488 -27.16 -31.91 -35.28
CA SER A 488 -26.35 -32.79 -36.12
C SER A 488 -27.13 -33.97 -36.70
N THR A 489 -26.73 -34.43 -37.90
CA THR A 489 -27.31 -35.62 -38.54
C THR A 489 -26.86 -36.93 -37.87
N PRO A 490 -27.64 -38.02 -37.97
CA PRO A 490 -27.24 -39.35 -37.49
C PRO A 490 -25.89 -39.83 -38.04
N GLU A 491 -25.63 -39.56 -39.32
CA GLU A 491 -24.42 -39.87 -40.07
C GLU A 491 -23.24 -39.12 -39.45
N SER A 492 -23.35 -37.79 -39.29
CA SER A 492 -22.32 -36.97 -38.67
C SER A 492 -21.96 -37.49 -37.27
N LEU A 493 -22.96 -37.79 -36.44
CA LEU A 493 -22.76 -38.32 -35.09
C LEU A 493 -22.10 -39.71 -35.07
N PHE A 494 -22.35 -40.54 -36.09
CA PHE A 494 -21.66 -41.82 -36.29
C PHE A 494 -20.19 -41.60 -36.67
N HIS A 495 -19.90 -40.72 -37.62
CA HIS A 495 -18.55 -40.40 -38.06
C HIS A 495 -17.70 -39.75 -36.95
N ILE A 496 -18.26 -38.76 -36.24
CA ILE A 496 -17.67 -38.13 -35.04
C ILE A 496 -17.32 -39.18 -33.99
N ALA A 497 -18.24 -40.11 -33.70
CA ALA A 497 -18.00 -41.14 -32.69
C ALA A 497 -16.94 -42.16 -33.14
N ARG A 498 -16.84 -42.48 -34.43
CA ARG A 498 -15.74 -43.29 -34.99
C ARG A 498 -14.39 -42.59 -34.88
N PHE A 499 -14.32 -41.31 -35.23
CA PHE A 499 -13.11 -40.49 -35.09
C PHE A 499 -12.60 -40.48 -33.64
N LEU A 500 -13.49 -40.20 -32.68
CA LEU A 500 -13.14 -40.17 -31.26
C LEU A 500 -12.67 -41.53 -30.72
N VAL A 501 -13.28 -42.64 -31.14
CA VAL A 501 -12.82 -43.99 -30.75
C VAL A 501 -11.47 -44.35 -31.36
N ALA A 502 -11.14 -43.86 -32.57
CA ALA A 502 -9.83 -44.05 -33.18
C ALA A 502 -8.73 -43.20 -32.52
N ARG A 503 -9.06 -41.99 -32.06
CA ARG A 503 -8.11 -41.06 -31.42
C ARG A 503 -7.87 -41.31 -29.93
N ILE A 504 -8.89 -41.73 -29.17
CA ILE A 504 -8.77 -41.94 -27.71
C ILE A 504 -8.26 -43.35 -27.40
N ARG A 505 -6.97 -43.49 -27.11
CA ARG A 505 -6.29 -44.80 -26.96
C ARG A 505 -6.16 -45.32 -25.54
N THR A 506 -5.67 -44.50 -24.60
CA THR A 506 -5.25 -44.93 -23.25
C THR A 506 -6.13 -44.36 -22.16
N GLN A 507 -6.25 -43.03 -22.11
CA GLN A 507 -7.14 -42.30 -21.21
C GLN A 507 -7.81 -41.17 -22.00
N PRO A 508 -9.13 -40.97 -21.88
CA PRO A 508 -9.79 -39.81 -22.45
C PRO A 508 -9.30 -38.52 -21.76
N PRO A 509 -9.24 -37.37 -22.48
CA PRO A 509 -9.04 -36.08 -21.85
C PRO A 509 -10.11 -35.76 -20.79
N ASP A 510 -9.80 -34.86 -19.87
CA ASP A 510 -10.67 -34.53 -18.74
C ASP A 510 -12.09 -34.14 -19.19
N GLY A 511 -13.11 -34.67 -18.49
CA GLY A 511 -14.52 -34.45 -18.83
C GLY A 511 -15.06 -35.22 -20.06
N VAL A 512 -14.20 -35.85 -20.87
CA VAL A 512 -14.63 -36.67 -22.02
C VAL A 512 -15.05 -38.07 -21.55
N SER A 513 -16.31 -38.43 -21.78
CA SER A 513 -16.86 -39.73 -21.38
C SER A 513 -16.86 -40.71 -22.55
N LEU A 514 -15.97 -41.70 -22.50
CA LEU A 514 -15.92 -42.80 -23.46
C LEU A 514 -17.23 -43.62 -23.49
N VAL A 515 -17.95 -43.71 -22.37
CA VAL A 515 -19.29 -44.32 -22.31
C VAL A 515 -20.31 -43.55 -23.14
N ASN A 516 -20.26 -42.21 -23.14
CA ASN A 516 -21.13 -41.40 -23.99
C ASN A 516 -20.79 -41.59 -25.48
N ILE A 517 -19.51 -41.61 -25.82
CA ILE A 517 -19.03 -41.81 -27.21
C ILE A 517 -19.48 -43.18 -27.73
N LEU A 518 -19.20 -44.27 -27.00
CA LEU A 518 -19.61 -45.62 -27.40
C LEU A 518 -21.13 -45.80 -27.44
N MET A 519 -21.88 -45.14 -26.55
CA MET A 519 -23.35 -45.15 -26.55
C MET A 519 -23.94 -44.44 -27.77
N THR A 520 -23.36 -43.30 -28.17
CA THR A 520 -23.76 -42.60 -29.40
C THR A 520 -23.40 -43.44 -30.62
N LEU A 521 -22.16 -43.95 -30.72
CA LEU A 521 -21.73 -44.85 -31.80
C LEU A 521 -22.68 -46.04 -31.97
N ALA A 522 -23.00 -46.74 -30.87
CA ALA A 522 -23.84 -47.93 -30.92
C ALA A 522 -25.28 -47.64 -31.36
N LYS A 523 -25.85 -46.50 -30.94
CA LYS A 523 -27.20 -46.07 -31.35
C LYS A 523 -27.26 -45.63 -32.80
N GLN A 524 -26.35 -44.75 -33.24
CA GLN A 524 -26.35 -44.28 -34.63
C GLN A 524 -26.01 -45.43 -35.59
N ALA A 525 -25.14 -46.37 -35.19
CA ALA A 525 -24.91 -47.61 -35.94
C ALA A 525 -26.13 -48.55 -35.99
N GLU A 526 -27.10 -48.43 -35.07
CA GLU A 526 -28.38 -49.15 -35.13
C GLU A 526 -29.41 -48.42 -36.01
N GLU A 527 -29.43 -47.08 -35.96
CA GLU A 527 -30.26 -46.18 -36.79
C GLU A 527 -29.87 -46.30 -38.28
N LEU A 528 -28.57 -46.35 -38.59
CA LEU A 528 -27.96 -46.45 -39.93
C LEU A 528 -27.76 -47.91 -40.43
N GLY A 529 -28.36 -48.91 -39.79
CA GLY A 529 -28.28 -50.32 -40.23
C GLY A 529 -26.91 -51.01 -40.08
N CYS A 530 -25.87 -50.32 -39.61
CA CYS A 530 -24.51 -50.83 -39.37
C CYS A 530 -24.39 -51.77 -38.15
N TYR A 531 -25.24 -52.81 -38.05
CA TYR A 531 -25.35 -53.70 -36.87
C TYR A 531 -24.04 -54.39 -36.44
N LYS A 532 -23.06 -54.56 -37.34
CA LYS A 532 -21.72 -55.07 -36.99
C LYS A 532 -20.95 -54.09 -36.10
N VAL A 533 -20.99 -52.79 -36.40
CA VAL A 533 -20.40 -51.73 -35.56
C VAL A 533 -21.18 -51.60 -34.25
N ALA A 534 -22.52 -51.60 -34.31
CA ALA A 534 -23.37 -51.53 -33.12
C ALA A 534 -23.08 -52.69 -32.15
N ARG A 535 -22.99 -53.93 -32.64
CA ARG A 535 -22.61 -55.11 -31.85
C ARG A 535 -21.24 -54.96 -31.19
N HIS A 536 -20.25 -54.39 -31.89
CA HIS A 536 -18.92 -54.18 -31.34
C HIS A 536 -18.93 -53.09 -30.25
N ALA A 537 -19.53 -51.93 -30.52
CA ALA A 537 -19.63 -50.83 -29.57
C ALA A 537 -20.41 -51.21 -28.29
N TYR A 538 -21.51 -51.96 -28.43
CA TYR A 538 -22.22 -52.55 -27.29
C TYR A 538 -21.39 -53.61 -26.55
N GLY A 539 -20.50 -54.34 -27.23
CA GLY A 539 -19.52 -55.23 -26.60
C GLY A 539 -18.50 -54.48 -25.73
N LEU A 540 -17.90 -53.42 -26.27
CA LEU A 540 -16.96 -52.56 -25.53
C LEU A 540 -17.63 -51.95 -24.29
N LEU A 541 -18.88 -51.49 -24.41
CA LEU A 541 -19.67 -50.93 -23.32
C LEU A 541 -19.80 -51.87 -22.10
N GLN A 542 -19.74 -53.20 -22.28
CA GLN A 542 -19.78 -54.16 -21.17
C GLN A 542 -18.55 -54.07 -20.23
N GLY A 543 -17.43 -53.53 -20.71
CA GLY A 543 -16.24 -53.28 -19.90
C GLY A 543 -16.29 -51.99 -19.06
N TYR A 544 -17.29 -51.14 -19.24
CA TYR A 544 -17.38 -49.82 -18.58
C TYR A 544 -18.53 -49.75 -17.56
N ARG A 545 -18.40 -48.84 -16.58
CA ARG A 545 -19.48 -48.54 -15.63
C ARG A 545 -20.51 -47.62 -16.29
N ILE A 546 -21.71 -48.15 -16.52
CA ILE A 546 -22.85 -47.45 -17.14
C ILE A 546 -23.91 -47.14 -16.06
N PRO A 547 -24.64 -46.01 -16.14
CA PRO A 547 -25.79 -45.74 -15.26
C PRO A 547 -26.81 -46.88 -15.22
N THR A 548 -27.32 -47.21 -14.03
CA THR A 548 -28.26 -48.33 -13.79
C THR A 548 -29.53 -48.27 -14.64
N THR A 549 -30.00 -47.06 -14.97
CA THR A 549 -31.17 -46.82 -15.84
C THR A 549 -30.95 -47.20 -17.30
N TRP A 550 -29.69 -47.34 -17.74
CA TRP A 550 -29.34 -47.69 -19.12
C TRP A 550 -29.02 -49.18 -19.27
N VAL A 551 -28.62 -49.89 -18.21
CA VAL A 551 -28.20 -51.31 -18.26
C VAL A 551 -29.21 -52.17 -19.04
N LYS A 552 -30.48 -52.19 -18.63
CA LYS A 552 -31.54 -52.93 -19.34
C LYS A 552 -31.71 -52.52 -20.81
N LYS A 553 -31.56 -51.23 -21.12
CA LYS A 553 -31.69 -50.71 -22.49
C LYS A 553 -30.51 -51.17 -23.37
N VAL A 554 -29.29 -51.14 -22.81
CA VAL A 554 -28.07 -51.62 -23.46
C VAL A 554 -28.12 -53.13 -23.67
N GLU A 555 -28.55 -53.91 -22.69
CA GLU A 555 -28.72 -55.36 -22.81
C GLU A 555 -29.69 -55.74 -23.95
N ILE A 556 -30.87 -55.11 -23.99
CA ILE A 556 -31.87 -55.32 -25.05
C ILE A 556 -31.31 -54.93 -26.42
N ALA A 557 -30.66 -53.77 -26.54
CA ALA A 557 -30.05 -53.31 -27.79
C ALA A 557 -28.88 -54.21 -28.24
N THR A 558 -28.06 -54.70 -27.29
CA THR A 558 -27.00 -55.68 -27.54
C THR A 558 -27.56 -56.97 -28.14
N MET A 559 -28.65 -57.49 -27.58
CA MET A 559 -29.31 -58.69 -28.10
C MET A 559 -29.90 -58.48 -29.49
N ARG A 560 -30.54 -57.32 -29.72
CA ARG A 560 -31.08 -56.94 -31.05
C ARG A 560 -29.96 -56.81 -32.09
N ALA A 561 -28.88 -56.11 -31.77
CA ALA A 561 -27.72 -55.95 -32.65
C ALA A 561 -27.06 -57.30 -32.96
N ARG A 562 -26.95 -58.21 -31.98
CA ARG A 562 -26.46 -59.59 -32.20
C ARG A 562 -27.35 -60.38 -33.16
N GLY A 563 -28.67 -60.30 -33.02
CA GLY A 563 -29.62 -60.99 -33.92
C GLY A 563 -29.59 -60.46 -35.36
N ARG A 564 -29.57 -59.13 -35.54
CA ARG A 564 -29.56 -58.51 -36.87
C ARG A 564 -28.19 -58.59 -37.57
N ALA A 565 -27.07 -58.54 -36.83
CA ALA A 565 -25.72 -58.60 -37.42
C ALA A 565 -25.39 -59.91 -38.15
N GLY A 566 -26.15 -60.99 -37.92
CA GLY A 566 -26.02 -62.26 -38.66
C GLY A 566 -26.86 -62.35 -39.93
N SER A 567 -27.82 -61.45 -40.15
CA SER A 567 -28.79 -61.52 -41.25
C SER A 567 -28.46 -60.48 -42.33
N GLN A 568 -27.38 -60.68 -43.09
CA GLN A 568 -27.02 -59.80 -44.20
C GLN A 568 -27.75 -60.18 -45.50
N HIS A 569 -29.02 -59.81 -45.63
CA HIS A 569 -29.73 -59.90 -46.93
C HIS A 569 -30.73 -58.76 -47.23
N ASP A 570 -30.99 -57.81 -46.33
CA ASP A 570 -31.87 -56.66 -46.60
C ASP A 570 -31.11 -55.50 -47.27
N GLY A 571 -31.01 -55.55 -48.60
CA GLY A 571 -30.13 -54.70 -49.41
C GLY A 571 -30.56 -53.25 -49.67
N HIS A 572 -31.09 -52.53 -48.69
CA HIS A 572 -31.55 -51.12 -48.87
C HIS A 572 -31.18 -50.13 -47.75
N LEU A 573 -30.49 -50.53 -46.68
CA LEU A 573 -30.16 -49.64 -45.55
C LEU A 573 -28.75 -49.86 -44.93
N SER A 574 -27.81 -50.49 -45.65
CA SER A 574 -26.43 -50.61 -45.19
C SER A 574 -25.59 -49.46 -45.72
N MET A 575 -25.26 -48.47 -44.89
CA MET A 575 -24.17 -47.55 -45.19
C MET A 575 -22.88 -48.36 -45.37
N ASP A 576 -22.21 -48.19 -46.51
CA ASP A 576 -21.03 -48.97 -46.86
C ASP A 576 -19.91 -48.74 -45.84
N ASN A 577 -19.19 -49.82 -45.50
CA ASN A 577 -18.10 -49.70 -44.54
C ASN A 577 -16.94 -48.94 -45.21
N PRO A 578 -16.50 -47.79 -44.65
CA PRO A 578 -15.53 -46.93 -45.32
C PRO A 578 -14.24 -47.69 -45.64
N PHE A 579 -13.63 -47.34 -46.76
CA PHE A 579 -12.42 -47.96 -47.30
C PHE A 579 -11.29 -46.93 -47.43
N CYS A 580 -10.05 -47.40 -47.46
CA CYS A 580 -8.90 -46.54 -47.63
C CYS A 580 -8.75 -46.10 -49.10
N TYR A 581 -8.81 -44.80 -49.39
CA TYR A 581 -8.63 -44.23 -50.74
C TYR A 581 -7.25 -44.49 -51.38
N CYS A 582 -6.27 -45.02 -50.62
CA CYS A 582 -4.95 -45.41 -51.13
C CYS A 582 -4.87 -46.89 -51.56
N CYS A 583 -5.46 -47.81 -50.80
CA CYS A 583 -5.33 -49.26 -51.04
C CYS A 583 -6.65 -50.03 -51.20
N SER A 584 -7.78 -49.33 -51.20
CA SER A 584 -9.15 -49.86 -51.29
C SER A 584 -9.54 -50.90 -50.21
N SER A 585 -8.70 -51.11 -49.20
CA SER A 585 -9.04 -51.98 -48.06
C SER A 585 -10.19 -51.37 -47.25
N PRO A 586 -11.21 -52.16 -46.85
CA PRO A 586 -12.17 -51.72 -45.85
C PRO A 586 -11.45 -51.40 -44.54
N PHE A 587 -11.83 -50.31 -43.87
CA PHE A 587 -11.34 -50.01 -42.54
C PHE A 587 -11.88 -51.03 -41.52
N PRO A 588 -11.08 -51.38 -40.48
CA PRO A 588 -11.60 -52.13 -39.35
C PRO A 588 -12.80 -51.41 -38.75
N LEU A 589 -13.84 -52.17 -38.36
CA LEU A 589 -15.06 -51.64 -37.73
C LEU A 589 -14.76 -50.80 -36.48
N THR A 590 -13.65 -51.13 -35.82
CA THR A 590 -12.91 -50.35 -34.82
C THR A 590 -11.44 -50.77 -34.97
N SER A 591 -10.52 -49.86 -35.28
CA SER A 591 -9.12 -50.24 -35.36
C SER A 591 -8.50 -50.36 -33.97
N SER A 592 -7.77 -51.45 -33.73
CA SER A 592 -6.85 -51.59 -32.60
C SER A 592 -5.46 -51.03 -32.92
N ALA A 593 -5.22 -50.58 -34.16
CA ALA A 593 -3.98 -49.90 -34.52
C ALA A 593 -4.01 -48.48 -33.94
N SER A 594 -2.90 -48.10 -33.31
CA SER A 594 -2.74 -46.84 -32.61
C SER A 594 -2.41 -45.69 -33.55
N GLU A 595 -3.21 -45.50 -34.59
CA GLU A 595 -3.17 -44.34 -35.48
C GLU A 595 -4.49 -44.27 -36.24
N ASP A 596 -4.94 -43.05 -36.52
CA ASP A 596 -6.14 -42.79 -37.32
C ASP A 596 -5.78 -42.92 -38.81
N ALA A 597 -5.40 -44.15 -39.16
CA ALA A 597 -4.71 -44.52 -40.39
C ALA A 597 -5.10 -45.93 -40.85
N CYS A 598 -4.76 -46.27 -42.09
CA CYS A 598 -5.00 -47.60 -42.65
C CYS A 598 -4.02 -48.64 -42.10
N ASN A 599 -4.52 -49.74 -41.55
CA ASN A 599 -3.70 -50.84 -41.01
C ASN A 599 -2.85 -51.59 -42.06
N ILE A 600 -3.00 -51.30 -43.36
CA ILE A 600 -2.28 -51.98 -44.46
C ILE A 600 -1.23 -51.07 -45.09
N CYS A 601 -1.57 -49.83 -45.45
CA CYS A 601 -0.65 -48.88 -46.07
C CYS A 601 -0.19 -47.73 -45.14
N SER A 602 -0.61 -47.74 -43.86
CA SER A 602 -0.33 -46.70 -42.86
C SER A 602 -0.76 -45.28 -43.25
N GLN A 603 -1.63 -45.15 -44.26
CA GLN A 603 -2.11 -43.87 -44.76
C GLN A 603 -3.06 -43.20 -43.74
N PRO A 604 -2.81 -41.96 -43.28
CA PRO A 604 -3.71 -41.24 -42.40
C PRO A 604 -5.09 -40.99 -43.04
N VAL A 605 -6.13 -40.96 -42.20
CA VAL A 605 -7.52 -40.74 -42.60
C VAL A 605 -7.93 -39.28 -42.40
N PHE A 606 -8.11 -38.55 -43.49
CA PHE A 606 -8.60 -37.17 -43.49
C PHE A 606 -10.13 -37.13 -43.51
N ARG A 607 -10.72 -36.12 -42.85
CA ARG A 607 -12.16 -35.96 -42.66
C ARG A 607 -12.58 -34.50 -42.78
N SER A 608 -13.83 -34.24 -43.17
CA SER A 608 -14.43 -32.91 -43.06
C SER A 608 -14.55 -32.54 -41.59
N PHE A 609 -14.00 -31.42 -41.15
CA PHE A 609 -14.13 -30.98 -39.74
C PHE A 609 -15.50 -30.33 -39.42
N LEU A 610 -16.52 -30.55 -40.25
CA LEU A 610 -17.92 -30.24 -39.92
C LEU A 610 -18.73 -31.52 -39.62
N THR A 611 -18.79 -32.45 -40.57
CA THR A 611 -19.56 -33.71 -40.49
C THR A 611 -18.73 -34.94 -40.09
N PHE A 612 -17.40 -34.83 -40.12
CA PHE A 612 -16.44 -35.92 -39.88
C PHE A 612 -16.50 -37.06 -40.90
N GLU A 613 -17.21 -36.88 -42.01
CA GLU A 613 -17.15 -37.80 -43.15
C GLU A 613 -15.71 -37.92 -43.68
N GLN A 614 -15.36 -39.10 -44.19
CA GLN A 614 -14.02 -39.39 -44.68
C GLN A 614 -13.84 -38.82 -46.09
N LEU A 615 -12.89 -37.91 -46.22
CA LEU A 615 -12.61 -37.25 -47.50
C LEU A 615 -11.75 -38.14 -48.42
N PRO A 616 -11.88 -38.03 -49.76
CA PRO A 616 -11.07 -38.75 -50.74
C PRO A 616 -9.65 -38.19 -50.87
N VAL A 617 -8.99 -37.88 -49.74
CA VAL A 617 -7.68 -37.23 -49.68
C VAL A 617 -6.59 -38.21 -49.25
N VAL A 618 -5.46 -38.19 -49.95
CA VAL A 618 -4.30 -39.04 -49.67
C VAL A 618 -3.03 -38.18 -49.61
N GLU A 619 -2.35 -38.17 -48.47
CA GLU A 619 -1.02 -37.57 -48.31
C GLU A 619 0.03 -38.39 -49.05
N PHE A 620 0.91 -37.70 -49.78
CA PHE A 620 2.04 -38.31 -50.48
C PHE A 620 3.34 -37.55 -50.24
N VAL A 621 4.46 -38.25 -50.43
CA VAL A 621 5.82 -37.73 -50.34
C VAL A 621 6.42 -37.74 -51.75
N LEU A 622 7.26 -36.75 -52.05
CA LEU A 622 7.99 -36.70 -53.31
C LEU A 622 9.14 -37.72 -53.33
N GLU A 623 9.48 -38.24 -54.50
CA GLU A 623 10.65 -39.09 -54.70
C GLU A 623 11.97 -38.33 -54.40
N ASP A 624 12.95 -39.04 -53.83
CA ASP A 624 14.23 -38.48 -53.39
C ASP A 624 14.99 -37.83 -54.58
N GLY A 625 15.00 -36.50 -54.61
CA GLY A 625 15.65 -35.69 -55.66
C GLY A 625 14.77 -34.61 -56.30
N ILE A 626 13.46 -34.58 -56.04
CA ILE A 626 12.55 -33.53 -56.54
C ILE A 626 12.50 -32.36 -55.52
N SER A 627 12.77 -31.13 -55.97
CA SER A 627 12.66 -29.94 -55.10
C SER A 627 11.21 -29.43 -54.99
N HIS A 628 10.89 -28.64 -53.95
CA HIS A 628 9.56 -28.03 -53.81
C HIS A 628 9.20 -27.16 -55.01
N GLU A 629 10.16 -26.37 -55.51
CA GLU A 629 10.00 -25.49 -56.67
C GLU A 629 9.80 -26.29 -57.96
N GLU A 630 10.56 -27.37 -58.13
CA GLU A 630 10.42 -28.27 -59.28
C GLU A 630 9.05 -28.98 -59.27
N ALA A 631 8.59 -29.43 -58.10
CA ALA A 631 7.26 -30.02 -57.94
C ALA A 631 6.14 -29.03 -58.30
N LEU A 632 6.25 -27.77 -57.87
CA LEU A 632 5.30 -26.71 -58.24
C LEU A 632 5.34 -26.38 -59.75
N GLN A 633 6.51 -26.40 -60.38
CA GLN A 633 6.65 -26.22 -61.83
C GLN A 633 6.04 -27.38 -62.62
N LEU A 634 6.23 -28.63 -62.17
CA LEU A 634 5.65 -29.83 -62.79
C LEU A 634 4.12 -29.84 -62.70
N LEU A 635 3.55 -29.40 -61.58
CA LEU A 635 2.10 -29.23 -61.41
C LEU A 635 1.53 -28.03 -62.20
N ALA A 636 2.35 -27.03 -62.55
CA ALA A 636 1.94 -25.87 -63.33
C ALA A 636 2.04 -26.07 -64.85
N ALA A 637 2.72 -27.12 -65.32
CA ALA A 637 2.89 -27.42 -66.74
C ALA A 637 1.55 -27.79 -67.39
N LYS A 638 1.19 -27.12 -68.49
CA LYS A 638 -0.05 -27.43 -69.23
C LYS A 638 0.01 -28.83 -69.82
N GLN A 639 -0.96 -29.67 -69.44
CA GLN A 639 -1.13 -31.01 -70.00
C GLN A 639 -1.45 -30.93 -71.50
N THR A 640 -0.66 -31.59 -72.34
CA THR A 640 -0.91 -31.69 -73.79
C THR A 640 -1.94 -32.77 -74.06
N THR A 641 -3.20 -32.37 -74.19
CA THR A 641 -4.31 -33.26 -74.54
C THR A 641 -4.12 -33.88 -75.93
N ARG A 642 -4.02 -35.21 -75.98
CA ARG A 642 -4.45 -36.00 -77.14
C ARG A 642 -5.63 -36.85 -76.68
N HIS A 643 -6.78 -36.65 -77.33
CA HIS A 643 -8.00 -37.37 -77.03
C HIS A 643 -7.86 -38.86 -77.35
N THR A 644 -7.96 -39.68 -76.32
CA THR A 644 -8.52 -41.03 -76.38
C THR A 644 -9.53 -41.14 -75.25
N SER A 645 -10.70 -41.73 -75.52
CA SER A 645 -11.77 -41.96 -74.56
C SER A 645 -11.21 -42.64 -73.30
N PHE A 646 -11.51 -42.08 -72.12
CA PHE A 646 -11.06 -42.66 -70.85
C PHE A 646 -12.10 -43.65 -70.32
N ASP A 647 -12.32 -44.72 -71.10
CA ASP A 647 -13.09 -45.87 -70.63
C ASP A 647 -12.23 -46.68 -69.63
N GLY A 648 -12.67 -46.71 -68.37
CA GLY A 648 -12.14 -47.63 -67.35
C GLY A 648 -10.77 -47.27 -66.77
N PHE A 649 -10.70 -47.16 -65.44
CA PHE A 649 -9.44 -47.14 -64.70
C PHE A 649 -8.84 -48.57 -64.59
N GLU A 650 -8.66 -49.27 -65.72
CA GLU A 650 -7.80 -50.47 -65.80
C GLU A 650 -6.32 -50.02 -65.82
N GLY A 651 -5.88 -49.47 -64.69
CA GLY A 651 -4.58 -48.83 -64.56
C GLY A 651 -4.19 -48.64 -63.11
N GLN A 652 -4.04 -49.75 -62.36
CA GLN A 652 -3.48 -49.70 -61.01
C GLN A 652 -2.19 -48.85 -60.99
N PRO A 653 -2.04 -47.85 -60.10
CA PRO A 653 -0.71 -47.39 -59.75
C PRO A 653 0.07 -48.60 -59.23
N THR A 654 1.30 -48.80 -59.70
CA THR A 654 2.06 -50.04 -59.50
C THR A 654 2.30 -50.37 -58.03
N PHE A 655 1.38 -51.14 -57.47
CA PHE A 655 1.61 -51.95 -56.28
C PHE A 655 2.57 -53.07 -56.69
N VAL A 656 3.71 -53.21 -56.02
CA VAL A 656 4.65 -54.31 -56.23
C VAL A 656 4.59 -55.29 -55.06
N PRO A 657 3.58 -56.17 -54.99
CA PRO A 657 3.73 -57.46 -54.34
C PRO A 657 4.48 -58.35 -55.34
N GLY A 658 5.65 -58.85 -54.94
CA GLY A 658 6.43 -59.74 -55.80
C GLY A 658 5.65 -61.02 -56.12
N ALA A 659 5.03 -61.10 -57.30
CA ALA A 659 4.76 -62.37 -57.93
C ALA A 659 6.13 -63.06 -58.15
N THR A 660 6.31 -64.33 -57.82
CA THR A 660 5.66 -65.37 -58.60
C THR A 660 5.78 -66.72 -57.90
N LYS A 661 4.62 -67.28 -57.53
CA LYS A 661 4.41 -68.72 -57.63
C LYS A 661 3.64 -68.92 -58.93
N LYS A 662 4.26 -69.52 -59.95
CA LYS A 662 3.56 -69.90 -61.19
C LYS A 662 2.56 -71.00 -60.81
N THR A 663 1.35 -70.55 -60.50
CA THR A 663 0.26 -71.28 -59.81
C THR A 663 0.72 -72.04 -58.55
N VAL A 664 0.62 -71.39 -57.38
CA VAL A 664 0.58 -72.06 -56.06
C VAL A 664 1.85 -72.90 -55.71
N PHE A 665 2.78 -72.28 -54.97
CA PHE A 665 4.17 -72.72 -54.59
C PHE A 665 5.19 -72.73 -55.75
N GLY A 666 6.51 -72.52 -55.55
CA GLY A 666 7.31 -72.06 -54.38
C GLY A 666 8.40 -71.03 -54.80
N ASP A 667 9.14 -70.28 -53.97
CA ASP A 667 8.98 -69.83 -52.56
C ASP A 667 9.85 -68.57 -52.24
N MET A 668 11.09 -68.67 -51.70
CA MET A 668 12.04 -67.55 -51.42
C MET A 668 11.47 -66.35 -50.62
N ALA A 669 10.78 -66.65 -49.52
CA ALA A 669 10.57 -65.70 -48.45
C ALA A 669 11.81 -65.66 -47.51
N GLU A 670 12.81 -64.82 -47.80
CA GLU A 670 13.97 -64.65 -46.87
C GLU A 670 14.78 -63.35 -47.04
N MET A 671 14.14 -62.18 -47.23
CA MET A 671 14.77 -60.87 -46.90
C MET A 671 13.81 -59.67 -46.70
N ALA A 672 12.52 -59.91 -46.42
CA ALA A 672 11.51 -58.84 -46.27
C ALA A 672 10.95 -58.73 -44.83
N THR A 673 11.78 -59.06 -43.84
CA THR A 673 11.37 -59.14 -42.41
C THR A 673 12.02 -58.07 -41.53
N LEU A 674 12.77 -57.13 -42.11
CA LEU A 674 13.51 -56.09 -41.40
C LEU A 674 13.43 -54.75 -42.14
N LEU A 675 12.62 -53.82 -41.58
CA LEU A 675 12.52 -52.36 -41.84
C LEU A 675 11.49 -51.84 -42.87
N GLY A 676 10.44 -51.17 -42.36
CA GLY A 676 9.89 -49.92 -42.95
C GLY A 676 8.67 -50.00 -43.88
N GLN A 677 7.46 -49.80 -43.35
CA GLN A 677 6.26 -49.40 -44.12
C GLN A 677 6.11 -47.86 -44.07
N GLY A 678 5.68 -47.20 -45.15
CA GLY A 678 5.60 -45.74 -45.20
C GLY A 678 4.70 -45.17 -46.32
N LEU A 679 4.46 -43.85 -46.23
CA LEU A 679 3.58 -43.03 -47.10
C LEU A 679 3.80 -43.23 -48.60
N MET A 680 2.74 -43.00 -49.40
CA MET A 680 2.81 -43.03 -50.87
C MET A 680 3.94 -42.12 -51.40
N ARG A 681 4.88 -42.68 -52.17
CA ARG A 681 5.93 -41.92 -52.87
C ARG A 681 5.55 -41.69 -54.33
N ILE A 682 5.49 -40.42 -54.77
CA ILE A 682 5.12 -40.06 -56.14
C ILE A 682 6.37 -39.63 -56.94
N SER A 683 6.57 -40.31 -58.07
CA SER A 683 7.67 -40.02 -59.00
C SER A 683 7.38 -38.85 -59.94
N LYS A 684 8.44 -38.24 -60.48
CA LYS A 684 8.39 -37.10 -61.40
C LYS A 684 7.46 -37.31 -62.61
N ALA A 685 7.42 -38.53 -63.15
CA ALA A 685 6.58 -38.89 -64.30
C ALA A 685 5.10 -39.12 -63.96
N THR A 686 4.78 -39.28 -62.68
CA THR A 686 3.40 -39.39 -62.17
C THR A 686 2.89 -38.01 -61.78
N LEU A 687 3.73 -37.20 -61.11
CA LEU A 687 3.39 -35.83 -60.70
C LEU A 687 2.98 -34.93 -61.88
N SER A 688 3.63 -35.08 -63.06
CA SER A 688 3.29 -34.32 -64.27
C SER A 688 1.97 -34.73 -64.94
N LYS A 689 1.34 -35.84 -64.51
CA LYS A 689 0.05 -36.32 -65.04
C LYS A 689 -1.13 -35.89 -64.17
N ILE A 690 -0.87 -35.54 -62.91
CA ILE A 690 -1.91 -35.12 -61.97
C ILE A 690 -2.27 -33.65 -62.27
N PRO A 691 -3.56 -33.29 -62.42
CA PRO A 691 -3.97 -31.91 -62.59
C PRO A 691 -3.79 -31.12 -61.29
N LYS A 692 -3.37 -29.86 -61.39
CA LYS A 692 -3.15 -28.98 -60.22
C LYS A 692 -4.37 -28.85 -59.31
N SER A 693 -5.59 -28.92 -59.86
CA SER A 693 -6.84 -28.85 -59.09
C SER A 693 -7.02 -29.99 -58.08
N GLN A 694 -6.38 -31.14 -58.31
CA GLN A 694 -6.43 -32.30 -57.39
C GLN A 694 -5.31 -32.28 -56.34
N VAL A 695 -4.41 -31.29 -56.34
CA VAL A 695 -3.25 -31.27 -55.42
C VAL A 695 -3.30 -30.08 -54.48
N ILE A 696 -3.51 -30.37 -53.20
CA ILE A 696 -3.43 -29.39 -52.11
C ILE A 696 -2.01 -29.41 -51.55
N VAL A 697 -1.35 -28.25 -51.55
CA VAL A 697 0.04 -28.08 -51.10
C VAL A 697 0.06 -27.27 -49.81
N GLN A 698 0.23 -27.96 -48.67
CA GLN A 698 0.33 -27.33 -47.36
C GLN A 698 1.78 -26.86 -47.15
N LYS A 699 2.04 -25.58 -47.45
CA LYS A 699 3.38 -24.98 -47.38
C LYS A 699 3.92 -24.80 -45.97
N PHE A 700 3.04 -24.64 -44.99
CA PHE A 700 3.41 -24.47 -43.58
C PHE A 700 2.59 -25.42 -42.72
N ASN A 701 3.28 -26.33 -42.03
CA ASN A 701 2.74 -27.04 -40.89
C ASN A 701 3.62 -26.67 -39.70
N LEU A 702 3.01 -26.34 -38.56
CA LEU A 702 3.69 -25.73 -37.42
C LEU A 702 4.92 -26.56 -37.02
N GLY A 703 6.12 -26.02 -37.27
CA GLY A 703 7.40 -26.64 -36.89
C GLY A 703 7.99 -27.69 -37.85
N LEU A 704 7.38 -27.98 -39.00
CA LEU A 704 7.96 -28.91 -39.99
C LEU A 704 8.72 -28.16 -41.11
N PRO A 705 9.97 -28.55 -41.44
CA PRO A 705 10.80 -27.86 -42.44
C PRO A 705 10.46 -28.23 -43.89
N GLN A 706 9.52 -29.16 -44.12
CA GLN A 706 9.12 -29.61 -45.46
C GLN A 706 7.61 -29.44 -45.68
N PRO A 707 7.19 -29.00 -46.88
CA PRO A 707 5.80 -28.86 -47.26
C PRO A 707 5.15 -30.24 -47.44
N ARG A 708 3.88 -30.36 -47.05
CA ARG A 708 3.09 -31.60 -47.20
C ARG A 708 2.24 -31.51 -48.46
N TYR A 709 2.12 -32.64 -49.16
CA TYR A 709 1.37 -32.75 -50.41
C TYR A 709 0.21 -33.72 -50.24
N PHE A 710 -0.97 -33.31 -50.67
CA PHE A 710 -2.19 -34.10 -50.59
C PHE A 710 -2.83 -34.19 -51.97
N LEU A 711 -3.24 -35.41 -52.35
CA LEU A 711 -3.96 -35.72 -53.57
C LEU A 711 -5.43 -35.96 -53.24
N VAL A 712 -6.33 -35.23 -53.90
CA VAL A 712 -7.75 -35.57 -53.96
C VAL A 712 -7.92 -36.64 -55.03
N VAL A 713 -8.28 -37.85 -54.62
CA VAL A 713 -8.35 -39.05 -55.47
C VAL A 713 -9.60 -39.07 -56.33
N ASP A 714 -10.71 -38.54 -55.79
CA ASP A 714 -11.95 -38.36 -56.52
C ASP A 714 -11.98 -36.95 -57.15
N SER A 715 -12.18 -36.88 -58.46
CA SER A 715 -12.21 -35.62 -59.20
C SER A 715 -13.53 -34.86 -59.06
N GLU A 716 -14.60 -35.53 -58.61
CA GLU A 716 -15.94 -34.94 -58.48
C GLU A 716 -16.20 -34.37 -57.08
N TYR A 717 -15.35 -34.72 -56.10
CA TYR A 717 -15.49 -34.30 -54.71
C TYR A 717 -14.58 -33.12 -54.38
N ASN A 718 -15.16 -31.94 -54.14
CA ASN A 718 -14.39 -30.73 -53.85
C ASN A 718 -13.99 -30.63 -52.37
N VAL A 719 -12.68 -30.49 -52.12
CA VAL A 719 -12.10 -30.38 -50.77
C VAL A 719 -11.36 -29.06 -50.60
N THR A 720 -11.75 -28.31 -49.56
CA THR A 720 -11.11 -27.05 -49.18
C THR A 720 -10.32 -27.21 -47.88
N GLN A 721 -9.15 -26.57 -47.79
CA GLN A 721 -8.31 -26.56 -46.59
C GLN A 721 -8.33 -25.17 -45.95
N CYS A 722 -8.59 -25.09 -44.64
CA CYS A 722 -8.57 -23.81 -43.93
C CYS A 722 -7.14 -23.23 -43.83
N PRO A 723 -6.89 -21.97 -44.25
CA PRO A 723 -5.54 -21.39 -44.24
C PRO A 723 -4.97 -21.11 -42.83
N SER A 724 -5.82 -21.11 -41.80
CA SER A 724 -5.41 -20.87 -40.40
C SER A 724 -5.08 -22.17 -39.64
N CYS A 725 -5.92 -23.20 -39.73
CA CYS A 725 -5.72 -24.45 -38.99
C CYS A 725 -5.24 -25.65 -39.82
N SER A 726 -5.25 -25.53 -41.16
CA SER A 726 -4.93 -26.62 -42.09
C SER A 726 -5.83 -27.86 -42.03
N HIS A 727 -6.94 -27.82 -41.30
CA HIS A 727 -7.98 -28.85 -41.38
C HIS A 727 -8.72 -28.79 -42.72
N PHE A 728 -9.20 -29.96 -43.15
CA PHE A 728 -9.95 -30.15 -44.39
C PHE A 728 -11.46 -30.12 -44.14
N PHE A 729 -12.19 -29.66 -45.15
CA PHE A 729 -13.64 -29.54 -45.19
C PHE A 729 -14.12 -29.87 -46.61
N GLU A 730 -15.35 -30.34 -46.74
CA GLU A 730 -16.04 -30.34 -48.03
C GLU A 730 -16.35 -28.88 -48.43
N GLU A 731 -16.18 -28.54 -49.71
CA GLU A 731 -16.27 -27.14 -50.17
C GLU A 731 -17.67 -26.53 -49.93
N GLU A 732 -18.74 -27.25 -50.28
CA GLU A 732 -20.11 -26.75 -50.10
C GLU A 732 -20.49 -26.57 -48.61
N GLU A 733 -20.05 -27.51 -47.76
CA GLU A 733 -20.22 -27.43 -46.30
C GLU A 733 -19.49 -26.21 -45.71
N TRP A 734 -18.25 -26.00 -46.15
CA TRP A 734 -17.40 -24.90 -45.71
C TRP A 734 -17.99 -23.55 -46.11
N ASP A 735 -18.38 -23.40 -47.37
CA ASP A 735 -18.95 -22.15 -47.90
C ASP A 735 -20.27 -21.81 -47.22
N LEU A 736 -21.16 -22.79 -47.00
CA LEU A 736 -22.42 -22.59 -46.29
C LEU A 736 -22.20 -22.13 -44.85
N PHE A 737 -21.24 -22.73 -44.13
CA PHE A 737 -20.91 -22.31 -42.76
C PHE A 737 -20.24 -20.93 -42.74
N HIS A 738 -19.33 -20.67 -43.68
CA HIS A 738 -18.60 -19.40 -43.75
C HIS A 738 -19.54 -18.23 -44.08
N LEU A 739 -20.54 -18.42 -44.95
CA LEU A 739 -21.60 -17.43 -45.23
C LEU A 739 -22.49 -17.09 -44.03
N GLN A 740 -22.52 -17.93 -42.98
CA GLN A 740 -23.33 -17.70 -41.78
C GLN A 740 -22.54 -17.00 -40.67
N GLU A 741 -21.29 -17.42 -40.44
CA GLU A 741 -20.52 -17.04 -39.24
C GLU A 741 -19.23 -16.27 -39.56
N GLU A 742 -18.86 -16.09 -40.83
CA GLU A 742 -17.62 -15.44 -41.33
C GLU A 742 -16.28 -16.02 -40.80
N VAL A 743 -16.32 -17.11 -40.03
CA VAL A 743 -15.15 -17.74 -39.38
C VAL A 743 -15.07 -19.25 -39.59
N CYS A 744 -13.88 -19.82 -39.43
CA CYS A 744 -13.68 -21.27 -39.43
C CYS A 744 -14.44 -21.96 -38.28
N PRO A 745 -15.21 -23.04 -38.52
CA PRO A 745 -15.97 -23.74 -37.47
C PRO A 745 -15.11 -24.35 -36.35
N PHE A 746 -13.85 -24.72 -36.66
CA PHE A 746 -12.90 -25.29 -35.70
C PHE A 746 -12.06 -24.20 -35.01
N CYS A 747 -11.29 -23.41 -35.77
CA CYS A 747 -10.30 -22.48 -35.23
C CYS A 747 -10.76 -21.03 -35.10
N GLN A 748 -11.97 -20.68 -35.56
CA GLN A 748 -12.56 -19.34 -35.51
C GLN A 748 -11.74 -18.22 -36.20
N GLY A 749 -10.70 -18.57 -36.96
CA GLY A 749 -9.99 -17.64 -37.82
C GLY A 749 -10.80 -17.22 -39.05
N SER A 750 -10.69 -15.96 -39.45
CA SER A 750 -11.23 -15.44 -40.71
C SER A 750 -10.38 -15.89 -41.90
N PRO A 751 -10.97 -16.31 -43.04
CA PRO A 751 -10.22 -16.72 -44.23
C PRO A 751 -9.61 -15.54 -45.01
N ALA A 752 -10.03 -14.30 -44.73
CA ALA A 752 -9.43 -13.09 -45.29
C ALA A 752 -8.21 -12.59 -44.49
N ALA A 753 -7.95 -13.18 -43.31
CA ALA A 753 -6.71 -12.92 -42.61
C ALA A 753 -5.55 -13.55 -43.41
N PRO A 754 -4.47 -12.81 -43.72
CA PRO A 754 -3.25 -13.43 -44.19
C PRO A 754 -2.88 -14.55 -43.23
N CYS A 755 -2.58 -15.74 -43.75
CA CYS A 755 -1.87 -16.74 -42.97
C CYS A 755 -0.63 -16.06 -42.36
N ALA A 756 -0.19 -16.43 -41.15
CA ALA A 756 1.03 -15.86 -40.57
C ALA A 756 2.26 -15.99 -41.52
N ALA A 757 2.17 -16.92 -42.49
CA ALA A 757 3.06 -17.09 -43.63
C ALA A 757 3.15 -15.90 -44.62
N GLU A 758 2.11 -15.07 -44.82
CA GLU A 758 2.22 -13.88 -45.69
C GLU A 758 2.94 -12.72 -44.98
N LEU A 759 2.69 -12.54 -43.68
CA LEU A 759 3.42 -11.57 -42.84
C LEU A 759 4.91 -11.95 -42.69
N ALA A 760 5.23 -13.24 -42.58
CA ALA A 760 6.62 -13.72 -42.59
C ALA A 760 7.23 -13.77 -44.01
N GLY A 761 6.42 -14.08 -45.03
CA GLY A 761 6.84 -14.12 -46.43
C GLY A 761 7.26 -12.75 -46.95
N ALA A 762 6.56 -11.69 -46.56
CA ALA A 762 6.92 -10.30 -46.86
C ALA A 762 8.27 -9.87 -46.25
N ILE A 763 8.73 -10.54 -45.18
CA ILE A 763 10.06 -10.30 -44.59
C ILE A 763 11.12 -11.01 -45.44
N TYR A 764 10.90 -12.27 -45.84
CA TYR A 764 11.86 -13.04 -46.64
C TYR A 764 11.91 -12.68 -48.13
N SER A 765 10.83 -12.14 -48.73
CA SER A 765 10.86 -11.69 -50.13
C SER A 765 11.64 -10.39 -50.32
N ASN A 766 11.64 -9.51 -49.31
CA ASN A 766 12.30 -8.20 -49.37
C ASN A 766 13.82 -8.25 -49.21
N GLU A 767 14.41 -9.37 -48.77
CA GLU A 767 15.87 -9.55 -48.75
C GLU A 767 16.45 -9.99 -50.14
N SER A 768 15.59 -10.46 -51.05
CA SER A 768 16.02 -10.88 -52.41
C SER A 768 16.30 -9.71 -53.37
N THR A 769 15.88 -8.48 -53.01
CA THR A 769 16.07 -7.25 -53.81
C THR A 769 17.18 -6.33 -53.29
N LEU A 770 17.86 -6.69 -52.18
CA LEU A 770 18.93 -5.89 -51.58
C LEU A 770 20.34 -6.53 -51.66
N SER A 771 20.48 -7.67 -52.33
CA SER A 771 21.76 -8.38 -52.53
C SER A 771 22.19 -8.46 -54.00
N ARG A 772 22.21 -7.33 -54.72
CA ARG A 772 22.70 -7.31 -56.12
C ARG A 772 23.55 -6.10 -56.56
N THR A 773 24.34 -5.59 -55.63
CA THR A 773 25.54 -4.75 -55.84
C THR A 773 26.45 -5.01 -54.63
N VAL A 774 27.74 -5.33 -54.71
CA VAL A 774 28.75 -5.25 -55.77
C VAL A 774 29.73 -6.42 -55.59
N HIS A 775 30.19 -7.06 -56.68
CA HIS A 775 31.60 -7.46 -56.89
C HIS A 775 31.79 -8.19 -58.23
N SER A 776 32.63 -7.62 -59.09
CA SER A 776 33.24 -8.31 -60.22
C SER A 776 34.59 -7.65 -60.57
N HIS A 777 35.65 -8.45 -60.46
CA HIS A 777 36.99 -8.31 -61.05
C HIS A 777 37.95 -7.22 -60.57
N ASP A 778 38.98 -7.68 -59.84
CA ASP A 778 40.40 -7.71 -60.27
C ASP A 778 40.94 -6.50 -61.04
N SER A 779 42.00 -5.83 -60.59
CA SER A 779 43.35 -6.44 -60.63
C SER A 779 44.43 -5.48 -60.09
N ALA A 780 45.52 -6.05 -59.55
CA ALA A 780 46.84 -5.44 -59.29
C ALA A 780 46.90 -4.22 -58.33
N SER A 781 47.92 -4.03 -57.51
CA SER A 781 49.07 -4.86 -57.11
C SER A 781 49.65 -4.31 -55.80
N ASN A 782 50.45 -5.09 -55.08
CA ASN A 782 51.58 -4.71 -54.20
C ASN A 782 51.51 -3.37 -53.39
N ASP A 783 51.87 -3.33 -52.10
CA ASP A 783 53.00 -4.06 -51.52
C ASP A 783 52.97 -4.11 -49.97
N THR A 784 53.85 -4.94 -49.42
CA THR A 784 54.51 -4.89 -48.08
C THR A 784 54.12 -3.75 -47.09
N THR A 785 53.98 -3.91 -45.77
CA THR A 785 54.47 -4.96 -44.82
C THR A 785 53.95 -4.71 -43.39
N ARG A 786 53.95 -5.76 -42.53
CA ARG A 786 54.57 -5.82 -41.16
C ARG A 786 54.37 -4.58 -40.23
N SER A 787 53.88 -4.65 -38.98
CA SER A 787 53.58 -5.77 -38.05
C SER A 787 53.23 -5.18 -36.67
N LYS A 788 52.60 -5.98 -35.76
CA LYS A 788 52.78 -5.98 -34.28
C LYS A 788 52.59 -4.62 -33.52
N THR A 789 51.97 -4.51 -32.35
CA THR A 789 51.56 -5.46 -31.29
C THR A 789 50.71 -4.67 -30.28
N ASP A 790 49.79 -5.34 -29.57
CA ASP A 790 49.26 -4.92 -28.25
C ASP A 790 50.41 -4.75 -27.21
N PRO A 791 50.27 -4.06 -26.05
CA PRO A 791 49.02 -3.97 -25.27
C PRO A 791 48.74 -2.70 -24.43
N GLN A 792 47.51 -2.70 -23.89
CA GLN A 792 47.04 -2.29 -22.54
C GLN A 792 47.62 -1.10 -21.73
N ASP A 793 46.65 -0.42 -21.11
CA ASP A 793 46.59 0.10 -19.72
C ASP A 793 47.10 1.50 -19.33
N GLU A 794 46.52 1.93 -18.20
CA GLU A 794 46.74 3.13 -17.38
C GLU A 794 46.03 4.44 -17.82
N GLY A 795 45.45 5.13 -16.83
CA GLY A 795 44.65 6.34 -16.99
C GLY A 795 45.22 7.53 -16.22
N TRP A 796 44.32 8.34 -15.62
CA TRP A 796 44.61 9.54 -14.81
C TRP A 796 45.17 10.76 -15.56
N ASN A 797 44.31 11.75 -15.85
CA ASN A 797 44.23 12.96 -15.01
C ASN A 797 43.30 14.06 -15.61
N THR A 798 42.50 14.66 -14.73
CA THR A 798 41.97 16.03 -14.85
C THR A 798 43.03 17.01 -14.29
N PRO A 799 42.89 18.36 -14.24
CA PRO A 799 41.67 19.18 -14.38
C PRO A 799 41.91 20.53 -15.12
N SER A 800 41.17 21.57 -14.70
CA SER A 800 41.31 23.00 -15.03
C SER A 800 40.68 23.45 -16.36
N THR A 801 39.93 24.55 -16.50
CA THR A 801 39.02 25.38 -15.65
C THR A 801 38.59 26.57 -16.54
N CYS A 802 37.64 27.38 -16.04
CA CYS A 802 37.44 28.79 -16.40
C CYS A 802 36.61 29.17 -17.64
N THR A 803 35.31 29.43 -17.34
CA THR A 803 34.64 30.75 -17.50
C THR A 803 34.65 31.42 -18.88
N SER A 804 33.49 31.52 -19.55
CA SER A 804 32.51 32.65 -19.46
C SER A 804 32.92 33.90 -20.29
N VAL A 805 32.05 34.71 -20.89
CA VAL A 805 30.69 35.15 -20.49
C VAL A 805 29.98 35.83 -21.69
N ARG A 806 28.64 35.76 -21.78
CA ARG A 806 27.64 36.68 -22.44
C ARG A 806 27.89 37.27 -23.86
N ALA A 807 26.89 37.78 -24.60
CA ALA A 807 25.43 37.60 -24.70
C ALA A 807 24.91 38.52 -25.86
N GLN A 808 23.57 38.66 -25.98
CA GLN A 808 22.83 39.66 -26.79
C GLN A 808 22.79 39.35 -28.30
N SER A 809 21.67 38.88 -28.87
CA SER A 809 20.29 39.44 -29.02
C SER A 809 20.11 40.21 -30.33
N GLY A 810 19.15 39.79 -31.16
CA GLY A 810 18.87 40.43 -32.44
C GLY A 810 17.71 39.76 -33.18
N SER A 811 16.49 40.16 -32.89
CA SER A 811 15.29 39.83 -33.66
C SER A 811 15.27 40.52 -35.03
N CYS A 812 14.81 39.84 -36.09
CA CYS A 812 13.95 40.43 -37.13
C CYS A 812 13.45 39.39 -38.16
N MET A 813 12.16 39.43 -38.47
CA MET A 813 11.56 38.96 -39.72
C MET A 813 11.50 40.16 -40.70
N PRO A 814 11.48 39.98 -42.05
CA PRO A 814 10.17 39.74 -42.71
C PRO A 814 10.15 38.99 -44.07
N ALA A 815 8.99 38.36 -44.31
CA ALA A 815 8.16 38.38 -45.54
C ALA A 815 8.68 37.99 -46.95
N ALA A 816 8.03 36.94 -47.47
CA ALA A 816 7.23 36.89 -48.72
C ALA A 816 7.90 36.88 -50.12
N GLY A 817 7.37 36.01 -51.01
CA GLY A 817 7.69 36.01 -52.44
C GLY A 817 7.40 34.71 -53.19
N ASN A 818 6.17 34.58 -53.67
CA ASN A 818 5.63 33.77 -54.79
C ASN A 818 6.63 33.26 -55.87
N GLY A 819 6.36 32.17 -56.62
CA GLY A 819 5.18 31.30 -56.69
C GLY A 819 5.10 30.58 -58.06
N ASN A 820 3.98 29.90 -58.35
CA ASN A 820 3.59 29.27 -59.64
C ASN A 820 4.36 27.99 -60.07
N SER A 821 3.76 26.95 -60.70
CA SER A 821 2.34 26.72 -61.08
C SER A 821 2.06 25.29 -61.64
N VAL A 822 0.91 24.67 -61.28
CA VAL A 822 -0.20 24.17 -62.19
C VAL A 822 0.06 22.89 -63.07
N PRO A 823 -0.94 21.99 -63.38
CA PRO A 823 -2.18 21.58 -62.67
C PRO A 823 -2.68 20.10 -62.92
N SER A 824 -3.97 19.86 -62.60
CA SER A 824 -4.93 18.82 -63.09
C SER A 824 -5.01 17.50 -62.28
N LYS A 825 -6.09 17.24 -61.52
CA LYS A 825 -7.53 16.92 -61.82
C LYS A 825 -7.71 15.40 -62.12
N ASN A 826 -8.73 14.69 -61.62
CA ASN A 826 -10.06 15.14 -61.15
C ASN A 826 -10.78 14.09 -60.23
N CYS A 827 -11.92 14.52 -59.65
CA CYS A 827 -13.03 13.71 -59.07
C CYS A 827 -13.00 13.28 -57.58
N ASP A 828 -13.39 14.22 -56.72
CA ASP A 828 -14.09 13.97 -55.44
C ASP A 828 -15.57 13.60 -55.64
N ALA A 829 -16.16 12.88 -54.67
CA ALA A 829 -17.59 12.94 -54.39
C ALA A 829 -17.90 12.83 -52.87
N ILE A 830 -18.45 13.92 -52.31
CA ILE A 830 -19.55 13.99 -51.30
C ILE A 830 -19.46 13.07 -50.04
N GLY A 831 -19.46 13.55 -48.78
CA GLY A 831 -19.37 14.92 -48.24
C GLY A 831 -20.19 15.18 -46.96
N LYS A 832 -19.53 15.69 -45.89
CA LYS A 832 -20.08 16.52 -44.78
C LYS A 832 -21.03 15.82 -43.76
N ARG A 833 -21.11 16.19 -42.46
CA ARG A 833 -20.50 17.29 -41.66
C ARG A 833 -20.59 16.98 -40.15
N LEU A 834 -19.75 17.59 -39.33
CA LEU A 834 -19.88 17.66 -37.86
C LEU A 834 -19.71 19.11 -37.36
N ALA A 835 -20.21 19.40 -36.15
CA ALA A 835 -20.23 20.70 -35.44
C ALA A 835 -21.16 21.80 -36.03
N ASN A 836 -21.72 22.75 -35.27
CA ASN A 836 -21.29 23.29 -33.96
C ASN A 836 -22.41 24.04 -33.17
N LYS A 837 -22.27 24.11 -31.83
CA LYS A 837 -22.68 25.17 -30.86
C LYS A 837 -24.15 25.67 -30.69
N LYS A 838 -24.60 25.54 -29.42
CA LYS A 838 -25.22 26.54 -28.49
C LYS A 838 -26.41 27.45 -28.92
N SER A 839 -27.49 27.29 -28.14
CA SER A 839 -28.23 28.32 -27.37
C SER A 839 -29.41 29.13 -27.97
N GLN A 840 -30.41 29.31 -27.10
CA GLN A 840 -31.46 30.35 -26.99
C GLN A 840 -32.78 30.27 -27.79
N LEU A 841 -33.86 30.20 -26.98
CA LEU A 841 -35.11 30.99 -26.99
C LEU A 841 -36.28 30.68 -27.96
N LYS A 842 -37.46 30.55 -27.32
CA LYS A 842 -38.85 30.73 -27.82
C LYS A 842 -39.38 29.67 -28.82
N SER A 843 -40.67 29.35 -28.88
CA SER A 843 -41.84 29.54 -27.96
C SER A 843 -43.07 28.84 -28.57
N THR A 844 -43.97 28.28 -27.74
CA THR A 844 -45.40 27.91 -27.96
C THR A 844 -45.72 26.61 -27.19
N ASN A 845 -46.92 26.31 -26.71
CA ASN A 845 -48.05 27.11 -26.20
C ASN A 845 -48.88 26.13 -25.32
N GLY A 846 -49.54 26.59 -24.25
CA GLY A 846 -50.38 25.71 -23.43
C GLY A 846 -50.72 26.29 -22.06
N ASP A 847 -51.84 27.01 -21.99
CA ASP A 847 -52.36 27.62 -20.77
C ASP A 847 -52.88 26.59 -19.75
N LEU A 848 -52.80 26.90 -18.44
CA LEU A 848 -53.99 27.23 -17.63
C LEU A 848 -53.68 27.50 -16.13
N SER A 849 -53.98 28.74 -15.72
CA SER A 849 -54.57 29.17 -14.42
C SER A 849 -54.00 28.74 -13.05
N GLY A 850 -53.70 29.75 -12.21
CA GLY A 850 -54.13 29.79 -10.80
C GLY A 850 -53.04 29.81 -9.68
N GLY A 851 -52.71 30.99 -9.14
CA GLY A 851 -52.09 31.13 -7.80
C GLY A 851 -53.14 31.51 -6.73
N PRO A 852 -52.82 32.23 -5.63
CA PRO A 852 -51.52 32.52 -4.99
C PRO A 852 -51.55 32.25 -3.44
N PRO A 853 -50.53 32.62 -2.61
CA PRO A 853 -50.40 32.18 -1.21
C PRO A 853 -50.71 33.25 -0.12
N LYS A 854 -50.71 32.82 1.16
CA LYS A 854 -50.47 33.57 2.44
C LYS A 854 -50.24 32.52 3.56
N GLN A 855 -49.25 32.55 4.46
CA GLN A 855 -48.68 33.58 5.38
C GLN A 855 -49.44 33.69 6.72
N THR A 856 -48.70 33.95 7.82
CA THR A 856 -49.12 34.08 9.24
C THR A 856 -49.49 32.77 9.96
N ASP A 857 -49.31 32.59 11.28
CA ASP A 857 -48.36 33.14 12.28
C ASP A 857 -48.46 32.24 13.55
N ASP A 858 -47.76 32.63 14.62
CA ASP A 858 -47.92 32.17 16.01
C ASP A 858 -47.49 30.73 16.41
N ALA A 859 -47.09 30.44 17.65
CA ALA A 859 -46.30 31.16 18.67
C ALA A 859 -46.26 30.30 19.95
N SER A 860 -45.07 29.91 20.43
CA SER A 860 -44.84 29.43 21.82
C SER A 860 -45.61 28.13 22.24
N THR A 861 -45.42 27.52 23.41
CA THR A 861 -44.58 27.81 24.59
C THR A 861 -44.03 26.50 25.20
N LEU A 862 -42.97 26.57 26.01
CA LEU A 862 -42.48 25.44 26.82
C LEU A 862 -43.48 25.06 27.93
N HIS A 863 -43.48 23.79 28.39
CA HIS A 863 -42.95 23.45 29.74
C HIS A 863 -42.96 21.96 30.15
N THR A 864 -41.77 21.44 30.47
CA THR A 864 -41.38 20.54 31.59
C THR A 864 -42.39 19.61 32.31
N ARG A 865 -42.06 18.31 32.43
CA ARG A 865 -41.64 17.55 33.66
C ARG A 865 -41.71 16.03 33.39
N LEU A 866 -40.64 15.24 33.54
CA LEU A 866 -39.93 14.71 34.74
C LEU A 866 -40.56 13.44 35.38
N THR A 867 -39.67 12.56 35.91
CA THR A 867 -39.88 11.28 36.64
C THR A 867 -40.09 10.02 35.77
N LYS A 868 -39.18 9.02 35.79
CA LYS A 868 -38.86 7.99 36.83
C LYS A 868 -40.03 6.97 36.97
N THR A 869 -39.85 5.64 37.06
CA THR A 869 -38.66 4.80 37.37
C THR A 869 -38.92 3.30 37.07
N THR A 870 -37.87 2.56 36.64
CA THR A 870 -37.52 1.14 36.96
C THR A 870 -38.49 -0.05 36.75
N VAL A 871 -37.96 -1.19 36.23
CA VAL A 871 -37.68 -2.47 36.95
C VAL A 871 -37.61 -3.69 35.98
N ALA A 872 -36.47 -4.42 35.99
CA ALA A 872 -36.30 -5.87 35.68
C ALA A 872 -36.59 -6.42 34.24
N LYS A 873 -35.98 -7.53 33.76
CA LYS A 873 -34.86 -8.40 34.22
C LYS A 873 -34.40 -9.30 33.05
N SER A 874 -33.17 -9.84 33.13
CA SER A 874 -32.65 -11.10 32.52
C SER A 874 -32.67 -11.25 30.97
N SER A 875 -31.71 -11.91 30.31
CA SER A 875 -30.39 -12.47 30.72
C SER A 875 -29.65 -13.06 29.49
N ASN A 876 -28.30 -13.03 29.50
CA ASN A 876 -27.38 -13.97 28.84
C ASN A 876 -27.39 -14.07 27.28
N HIS A 877 -26.28 -14.31 26.57
CA HIS A 877 -24.85 -14.31 26.90
C HIS A 877 -23.98 -14.26 25.61
N HIS A 878 -22.66 -14.15 25.81
CA HIS A 878 -21.55 -14.46 24.89
C HIS A 878 -21.08 -13.42 23.86
N SER A 879 -19.89 -12.90 24.18
CA SER A 879 -18.83 -12.49 23.26
C SER A 879 -17.50 -13.03 23.82
N PRO A 880 -16.52 -13.28 22.95
CA PRO A 880 -15.11 -13.06 23.27
C PRO A 880 -14.43 -12.23 22.15
N GLY A 881 -13.39 -11.44 22.38
CA GLY A 881 -12.71 -11.05 23.62
C GLY A 881 -11.52 -10.15 23.27
N VAL A 882 -11.03 -9.34 24.20
CA VAL A 882 -9.77 -8.59 24.09
C VAL A 882 -9.07 -8.65 25.46
N HIS A 883 -7.75 -8.84 25.44
CA HIS A 883 -6.90 -9.02 26.62
C HIS A 883 -5.99 -7.79 26.84
N GLU A 884 -5.36 -7.77 28.02
CA GLU A 884 -4.23 -6.90 28.44
C GLU A 884 -4.54 -5.53 29.08
N VAL A 885 -3.59 -5.13 29.96
CA VAL A 885 -3.46 -3.87 30.74
C VAL A 885 -4.40 -3.68 31.95
N GLN A 886 -4.27 -4.55 32.97
CA GLN A 886 -4.54 -4.20 34.39
C GLN A 886 -3.67 -5.03 35.35
N GLU A 887 -2.41 -4.63 35.60
CA GLU A 887 -1.53 -5.31 36.59
C GLU A 887 -0.81 -4.42 37.62
N GLU A 888 -0.97 -3.09 37.60
CA GLU A 888 -0.30 -2.20 38.57
C GLU A 888 -1.11 -1.86 39.84
N GLU A 889 -2.43 -2.05 39.86
CA GLU A 889 -3.28 -1.57 40.97
C GLU A 889 -3.37 -2.52 42.19
N GLN A 890 -2.78 -3.72 42.14
CA GLN A 890 -2.83 -4.69 43.26
C GLN A 890 -1.61 -4.67 44.20
N LEU A 891 -0.52 -3.98 43.86
CA LEU A 891 0.71 -3.96 44.66
C LEU A 891 0.67 -2.98 45.86
N LEU A 892 -0.18 -1.96 45.83
CA LEU A 892 -0.23 -0.90 46.85
C LEU A 892 -1.10 -1.19 48.09
N ARG A 893 -1.70 -2.39 48.22
CA ARG A 893 -2.54 -2.77 49.39
C ARG A 893 -1.90 -3.75 50.38
N ARG A 894 -0.59 -4.00 50.33
CA ARG A 894 0.09 -4.98 51.21
C ARG A 894 1.26 -4.49 52.07
N LEU A 895 1.62 -3.20 52.06
CA LEU A 895 2.69 -2.65 52.91
C LEU A 895 2.17 -1.55 53.85
N GLY A 896 1.46 -1.97 54.90
CA GLY A 896 0.82 -1.10 55.89
C GLY A 896 0.76 -1.70 57.29
N LYS A 897 1.81 -2.41 57.71
CA LYS A 897 2.03 -2.87 59.10
C LYS A 897 3.53 -2.99 59.41
N HIS A 898 4.13 -1.89 59.88
CA HIS A 898 5.13 -1.88 60.95
C HIS A 898 5.27 -0.45 61.50
#